data_AF-A0A1Y1L341-F1
#
_entry.id   AF-A0A1Y1L341-F1
#
_cell.length_a   1.000
_cell.length_b   1.000
_cell.length_c   1.000
_cell.angle_alpha   90.00
_cell.angle_beta   90.00
_cell.angle_gamma   90.00
#
_symmetry.space_group_name_H-M   'P 1'
#
loop_
_entity.id
_entity.type
_entity.pdbx_description
1 polymer ?
#
loop_
_entity_poly.entity_id
_entity_poly.type
_entity_poly.pdbx_seq_one_letter_code
_entity_poly.pdbx_strand_id
1 'polypeptide(L)'
;MIRMRIYLDVCCLGSKYGVCKEDTLIPENWSNPTNKYRLGVKSAFDLYPKRLQERMQEERKEKLWDDPHKLSCAEANRALTKFESLHSGKQNLTEEEKLDKEDLEARIEVLTNYEKKYSDVGPVYDCVLFHDGTKWVACVDTTEKGELNQCPLLGEYSITKEFHPLTKADQLNFSINVHNEGSVLELVGLCSSHGTHVASIASAYFPDSPEKNGVAPGAQIVSLTIGDGRLGSMETGTALVRAMIKVIELQKTTPVHVINMSYGEHAHWSNTGRIGELMSEVVNKYGVTWVASAGNHGPALSTVGTPPDISQETIIGVGAYVSPEMMVAEYSMWQKLLGMAYTWSSRGPTIDGGFGVSVCAPGGAITSVPNFTLRNSQLMNGTSMASPHVAGIVALLISGLQQRDLAYSPYSIKRALENCASYLDNVEPFAQGTGLVQVDKSMEFLINYSKVQECDVRFHITCGSGNTKGVYIRSKGERKNHECSINIEPFFKDIESIKVECKLNFNLRLVLICKASYVSYPSHLDMSNMARTISIKVDTSGLQYGIHSTSIDAFDVNCVAKGPVFRIPITIIQAEQVPAPNYTVHFDNVTFKPNTIKRHFYVVPELATWGVIRLRCRNEEQTGRFVLHCMQLLPKQSCKSLEINKNLTVMPNTDTVQSFQVRGGNVLEIVVAKYWANLGDTSINYLISFHGIKPSQPSISMFASEGIHSLQVSSLQGEEILPCITLKNSVQILRPTDAKINALTARDIIPKGRQIYELILSYSFHLNKATDVTPNYAILSDVLYESEFESQFWLLYDSNKQMMGCGDSYPSKYSIKLEKGDYTIKLQVRHERRDYLDKLTDTSILLNQKLPSTIALDVYSSHAQAIVGDKKAAFGHTLHSSTVPLYISALTTDKFSSKTNNFAHFLIGTVTYAKDELGKKVDTYPIKYILSENSKKASKSPDKDKSKTDEYKEALRDLEVAWLAKLDASSTAEALYNQLCSQYPDHLQVHISYLQNIIPSDPKHVLPAFEEKEIQSYNRDDLEKIMNIAKKVIANVNQESLLIYFGIKNDPRQDASKIKSNMEKQKNILVESLCHKGIAMCHIYQMSQLSTDEGSKEYNKVSLEEISDTWKALLHFADPNDKSSASIVLTFAMWHATIYKHHGRLLKLLQKYQEEKNSRETEEKLIEICSIIGWNHIVRYMTSMLPSKYPTDYRSF
;
A
#
# COMPACT_ATOMS: atom_id res chain seq x y z
N MET A 1 10.35 -7.13 -13.35
CA MET A 1 9.69 -6.49 -14.49
C MET A 1 8.36 -5.83 -14.10
N ILE A 2 8.25 -4.50 -14.14
CA ILE A 2 6.95 -3.83 -14.07
C ILE A 2 6.19 -4.21 -15.34
N ARG A 3 5.09 -4.95 -15.18
CA ARG A 3 4.18 -5.30 -16.26
C ARG A 3 3.01 -4.34 -16.18
N MET A 4 2.88 -3.45 -17.15
CA MET A 4 1.76 -2.53 -17.20
C MET A 4 1.03 -2.61 -18.52
N ARG A 5 -0.30 -2.65 -18.40
CA ARG A 5 -1.20 -2.86 -19.52
C ARG A 5 -1.72 -1.55 -20.03
N ILE A 6 -1.89 -1.51 -21.34
CA ILE A 6 -2.56 -0.46 -22.07
C ILE A 6 -3.67 -1.17 -22.85
N TYR A 7 -4.91 -0.79 -22.60
CA TYR A 7 -6.01 -1.17 -23.48
C TYR A 7 -6.00 -0.22 -24.66
N LEU A 8 -6.09 -0.79 -25.85
CA LEU A 8 -5.92 -0.02 -27.08
C LEU A 8 -7.21 -0.01 -27.88
N ASP A 9 -7.67 1.20 -28.20
CA ASP A 9 -8.84 1.40 -29.05
C ASP A 9 -8.46 1.27 -30.52
N VAL A 10 -9.35 0.69 -31.33
CA VAL A 10 -9.13 0.50 -32.77
C VAL A 10 -9.46 1.79 -33.50
N CYS A 11 -8.50 2.35 -34.21
CA CYS A 11 -8.70 3.45 -35.14
C CYS A 11 -8.41 3.01 -36.58
N CYS A 12 -9.27 3.41 -37.51
CA CYS A 12 -9.02 3.33 -38.95
C CYS A 12 -8.48 4.68 -39.43
N LEU A 13 -7.56 4.67 -40.39
CA LEU A 13 -6.94 5.88 -40.97
C LEU A 13 -8.00 6.88 -41.47
N GLY A 14 -7.93 8.12 -40.98
CA GLY A 14 -8.81 9.24 -41.39
C GLY A 14 -9.03 10.35 -40.35
N SER A 15 -8.53 10.21 -39.12
CA SER A 15 -8.92 11.08 -38.01
C SER A 15 -7.74 11.42 -37.08
N LYS A 16 -7.52 12.73 -36.87
CA LYS A 16 -6.47 13.35 -36.05
C LYS A 16 -6.57 12.91 -34.58
N TYR A 17 -5.57 12.23 -33.98
CA TYR A 17 -5.61 11.83 -32.57
C TYR A 17 -4.23 11.66 -31.91
N GLY A 18 -4.13 12.05 -30.63
CA GLY A 18 -2.97 11.95 -29.73
C GLY A 18 -3.15 12.85 -28.49
N VAL A 19 -2.43 12.61 -27.38
CA VAL A 19 -2.36 13.57 -26.25
C VAL A 19 -1.72 14.89 -26.72
N CYS A 20 -0.79 14.79 -27.67
CA CYS A 20 -0.32 15.92 -28.46
C CYS A 20 -1.37 16.26 -29.52
N LYS A 21 -2.03 17.41 -29.36
CA LYS A 21 -2.99 17.93 -30.34
C LYS A 21 -2.35 18.09 -31.74
N GLU A 22 -3.14 17.76 -32.75
CA GLU A 22 -3.11 18.15 -34.17
C GLU A 22 -2.12 17.55 -35.20
N ASP A 23 -0.93 17.02 -34.86
CA ASP A 23 0.09 16.70 -35.89
C ASP A 23 0.78 15.31 -35.83
N THR A 24 0.21 14.29 -35.16
CA THR A 24 0.83 12.93 -35.16
C THR A 24 0.58 12.20 -36.50
N LEU A 25 1.57 12.25 -37.40
CA LEU A 25 1.52 11.57 -38.69
C LEU A 25 2.13 10.16 -38.59
N ILE A 26 1.38 9.14 -39.01
CA ILE A 26 1.89 7.77 -39.13
C ILE A 26 2.92 7.74 -40.27
N PRO A 27 4.15 7.27 -40.03
CA PRO A 27 5.16 7.18 -41.07
C PRO A 27 4.76 6.26 -42.23
N GLU A 28 4.93 6.72 -43.48
CA GLU A 28 4.57 5.95 -44.69
C GLU A 28 5.38 4.65 -44.85
N ASN A 29 6.52 4.54 -44.18
CA ASN A 29 7.39 3.37 -44.25
C ASN A 29 6.95 2.21 -43.32
N TRP A 30 5.87 2.37 -42.55
CA TRP A 30 5.36 1.30 -41.68
C TRP A 30 4.48 0.33 -42.48
N SER A 31 4.89 -0.94 -42.53
CA SER A 31 4.08 -2.00 -43.14
C SER A 31 2.89 -2.36 -42.24
N ASN A 32 1.67 -2.06 -42.66
CA ASN A 32 0.44 -2.48 -42.00
C ASN A 32 -0.62 -2.92 -43.03
N PRO A 33 -0.64 -4.21 -43.43
CA PRO A 33 -1.57 -4.69 -44.45
C PRO A 33 -3.04 -4.58 -44.04
N THR A 34 -3.34 -4.46 -42.73
CA THR A 34 -4.72 -4.35 -42.24
C THR A 34 -5.25 -2.92 -42.24
N ASN A 35 -4.37 -1.91 -42.38
CA ASN A 35 -4.67 -0.48 -42.19
C ASN A 35 -5.37 -0.14 -40.86
N LYS A 36 -5.27 -1.02 -39.85
CA LYS A 36 -5.81 -0.80 -38.50
C LYS A 36 -4.67 -0.48 -37.55
N TYR A 37 -4.76 0.66 -36.87
CA TYR A 37 -3.86 1.04 -35.80
C TYR A 37 -4.63 1.04 -34.49
N ARG A 38 -3.99 0.60 -33.42
CA ARG A 38 -4.56 0.63 -32.09
C ARG A 38 -3.78 1.61 -31.23
N LEU A 39 -4.49 2.50 -30.55
CA LEU A 39 -3.91 3.63 -29.83
C LEU A 39 -4.23 3.54 -28.35
N GLY A 40 -3.29 3.97 -27.52
CA GLY A 40 -3.50 4.18 -26.09
C GLY A 40 -2.39 5.00 -25.48
N VAL A 41 -2.53 5.33 -24.20
CA VAL A 41 -1.62 6.25 -23.51
C VAL A 41 -0.99 5.59 -22.30
N LYS A 42 0.24 5.99 -21.97
CA LYS A 42 0.93 5.47 -20.80
C LYS A 42 1.83 6.48 -20.11
N SER A 43 1.61 6.70 -18.81
CA SER A 43 2.56 7.43 -17.97
C SER A 43 3.91 6.68 -17.89
N ALA A 44 5.01 7.41 -18.05
CA ALA A 44 6.36 6.87 -17.97
C ALA A 44 6.72 6.44 -16.55
N PHE A 45 6.35 7.24 -15.54
CA PHE A 45 6.70 6.98 -14.13
C PHE A 45 6.03 5.74 -13.57
N ASP A 46 4.88 5.39 -14.14
CA ASP A 46 4.22 4.11 -13.94
C ASP A 46 5.16 2.92 -14.25
N LEU A 47 6.04 3.04 -15.25
CA LEU A 47 7.01 2.00 -15.62
C LEU A 47 8.29 2.03 -14.79
N TYR A 48 8.52 3.09 -14.01
CA TYR A 48 9.80 3.33 -13.35
C TYR A 48 9.84 2.70 -11.95
N PRO A 49 10.94 2.03 -11.59
CA PRO A 49 11.26 1.78 -10.19
C PRO A 49 11.32 3.10 -9.41
N LYS A 50 10.89 3.10 -8.15
CA LYS A 50 10.87 4.29 -7.29
C LYS A 50 12.16 5.13 -7.32
N ARG A 51 13.34 4.49 -7.22
CA ARG A 51 14.63 5.19 -7.28
C ARG A 51 14.92 5.86 -8.63
N LEU A 52 14.49 5.23 -9.73
CA LEU A 52 14.62 5.82 -11.06
C LEU A 52 13.63 6.98 -11.20
N GLN A 53 12.40 6.82 -10.71
CA GLN A 53 11.39 7.87 -10.68
C GLN A 53 11.90 9.09 -9.90
N GLU A 54 12.43 8.91 -8.70
CA GLU A 54 13.01 9.99 -7.87
C GLU A 54 14.13 10.73 -8.63
N ARG A 55 15.08 10.00 -9.23
CA ARG A 55 16.14 10.60 -10.05
C ARG A 55 15.58 11.42 -11.22
N MET A 56 14.62 10.84 -11.95
CA MET A 56 14.04 11.49 -13.12
C MET A 56 13.20 12.71 -12.74
N GLN A 57 12.53 12.69 -11.58
CA GLN A 57 11.82 13.84 -11.04
C GLN A 57 12.77 14.97 -10.63
N GLU A 58 13.89 14.66 -9.97
CA GLU A 58 14.93 15.64 -9.66
C GLU A 58 15.53 16.26 -10.92
N GLU A 59 15.95 15.44 -11.89
CA GLU A 59 16.53 15.93 -13.14
C GLU A 59 15.55 16.81 -13.94
N ARG A 60 14.26 16.42 -13.97
CA ARG A 60 13.22 17.23 -14.63
C ARG A 60 12.95 18.51 -13.86
N LYS A 61 12.90 18.48 -12.53
CA LYS A 61 12.75 19.69 -11.72
C LYS A 61 13.90 20.67 -11.98
N GLU A 62 15.14 20.20 -11.96
CA GLU A 62 16.32 21.04 -12.21
C GLU A 62 16.28 21.66 -13.63
N LYS A 63 16.04 20.85 -14.67
CA LYS A 63 16.09 21.30 -16.07
C LYS A 63 14.87 22.10 -16.52
N LEU A 64 13.68 21.79 -15.98
CA LEU A 64 12.40 22.26 -16.50
C LEU A 64 11.67 23.22 -15.57
N TRP A 65 11.98 23.23 -14.27
CA TRP A 65 11.24 23.99 -13.27
C TRP A 65 12.10 25.06 -12.58
N ASP A 66 13.23 24.68 -11.99
CA ASP A 66 13.97 25.51 -11.04
C ASP A 66 14.42 26.86 -11.62
N ASP A 67 15.12 26.86 -12.76
CA ASP A 67 15.64 28.08 -13.38
C ASP A 67 14.54 29.07 -13.79
N PRO A 68 13.53 28.69 -14.61
CA PRO A 68 12.46 29.60 -14.97
C PRO A 68 11.59 29.99 -13.77
N HIS A 69 11.36 29.09 -12.80
CA HIS A 69 10.56 29.39 -11.62
C HIS A 69 11.24 30.41 -10.70
N LYS A 70 12.55 30.27 -10.46
CA LYS A 70 13.33 31.26 -9.68
C LYS A 70 13.31 32.63 -10.36
N LEU A 71 13.41 32.68 -11.68
CA LEU A 71 13.33 33.92 -12.45
C LEU A 71 11.96 34.59 -12.28
N SER A 72 10.86 33.87 -12.48
CA SER A 72 9.50 34.40 -12.28
C SER A 72 9.25 34.86 -10.84
N CYS A 73 9.76 34.13 -9.84
CA CYS A 73 9.71 34.55 -8.43
C CYS A 73 10.49 35.84 -8.18
N ALA A 74 11.68 35.99 -8.76
CA ALA A 74 12.47 37.22 -8.63
C ALA A 74 11.78 38.41 -9.31
N GLU A 75 11.16 38.21 -10.48
CA GLU A 75 10.40 39.24 -11.19
C GLU A 75 9.16 39.67 -10.40
N ALA A 76 8.39 38.73 -9.86
CA ALA A 76 7.23 39.04 -9.03
C ALA A 76 7.61 39.83 -7.76
N ASN A 77 8.70 39.44 -7.08
CA ASN A 77 9.22 40.19 -5.93
C ASN A 77 9.71 41.58 -6.31
N ARG A 78 10.46 41.73 -7.43
CA ARG A 78 10.89 43.06 -7.91
C ARG A 78 9.70 43.97 -8.22
N ALA A 79 8.63 43.42 -8.80
CA ALA A 79 7.42 44.18 -9.08
C ALA A 79 6.75 44.68 -7.78
N LEU A 80 6.63 43.82 -6.76
CA LEU A 80 6.10 44.21 -5.45
C LEU A 80 6.99 45.24 -4.75
N THR A 81 8.30 45.02 -4.67
CA THR A 81 9.22 45.99 -4.05
C THR A 81 9.22 47.33 -4.79
N LYS A 82 9.14 47.33 -6.13
CA LYS A 82 9.01 48.55 -6.91
C LYS A 82 7.72 49.29 -6.55
N PHE A 83 6.59 48.58 -6.45
CA PHE A 83 5.32 49.15 -6.00
C PHE A 83 5.43 49.76 -4.59
N GLU A 84 5.98 49.01 -3.63
CA GLU A 84 6.16 49.48 -2.25
C GLU A 84 7.10 50.68 -2.14
N SER A 85 8.17 50.72 -2.94
CA SER A 85 9.11 51.85 -3.00
C SER A 85 8.49 53.11 -3.60
N LEU A 86 7.62 52.98 -4.61
CA LEU A 86 6.89 54.10 -5.21
C LEU A 86 5.85 54.70 -4.25
N HIS A 87 5.38 53.90 -3.28
CA HIS A 87 4.34 54.29 -2.32
C HIS A 87 4.89 54.42 -0.88
N SER A 88 6.22 54.38 -0.69
CA SER A 88 6.84 54.49 0.62
C SER A 88 6.62 55.90 1.19
N GLY A 89 5.67 56.03 2.13
CA GLY A 89 5.31 57.30 2.77
C GLY A 89 3.83 57.69 2.69
N LYS A 90 2.99 57.02 1.87
CA LYS A 90 1.53 57.19 1.90
C LYS A 90 0.92 56.36 3.03
N GLN A 91 0.26 57.00 4.01
CA GLN A 91 -0.44 56.28 5.10
C GLN A 91 -1.70 55.54 4.65
N ASN A 92 -2.32 55.96 3.53
CA ASN A 92 -3.50 55.31 2.95
C ASN A 92 -3.35 55.22 1.42
N LEU A 93 -3.27 53.99 0.89
CA LEU A 93 -3.34 53.69 -0.54
C LEU A 93 -4.76 53.96 -1.07
N THR A 94 -4.89 54.40 -2.33
CA THR A 94 -6.21 54.44 -2.99
C THR A 94 -6.76 53.02 -3.17
N GLU A 95 -8.07 52.88 -3.38
CA GLU A 95 -8.69 51.55 -3.55
C GLU A 95 -8.11 50.78 -4.75
N GLU A 96 -7.81 51.47 -5.84
CA GLU A 96 -7.16 50.88 -7.02
C GLU A 96 -5.72 50.43 -6.69
N GLU A 97 -4.95 51.28 -6.01
CA GLU A 97 -3.60 50.94 -5.52
C GLU A 97 -3.61 49.75 -4.54
N LYS A 98 -4.66 49.57 -3.73
CA LYS A 98 -4.82 48.39 -2.86
C LYS A 98 -5.04 47.11 -3.67
N LEU A 99 -5.85 47.16 -4.72
CA LEU A 99 -6.13 46.00 -5.58
C LEU A 99 -4.89 45.61 -6.40
N ASP A 100 -4.12 46.60 -6.86
CA ASP A 100 -2.81 46.38 -7.52
C ASP A 100 -1.82 45.69 -6.57
N LYS A 101 -1.74 46.16 -5.32
CA LYS A 101 -0.89 45.53 -4.30
C LYS A 101 -1.31 44.08 -4.03
N GLU A 102 -2.62 43.83 -3.87
CA GLU A 102 -3.18 42.50 -3.67
C GLU A 102 -2.86 41.56 -4.86
N ASP A 103 -2.86 42.07 -6.10
CA ASP A 103 -2.44 41.31 -7.28
C ASP A 103 -0.97 40.88 -7.23
N LEU A 104 -0.08 41.79 -6.89
CA LEU A 104 1.35 41.50 -6.78
C LEU A 104 1.66 40.51 -5.65
N GLU A 105 1.02 40.66 -4.49
CA GLU A 105 1.10 39.71 -3.37
C GLU A 105 0.55 38.33 -3.77
N ALA A 106 -0.59 38.28 -4.47
CA ALA A 106 -1.19 37.04 -4.94
C ALA A 106 -0.29 36.31 -5.96
N ARG A 107 0.43 37.01 -6.84
CA ARG A 107 1.41 36.37 -7.75
C ARG A 107 2.50 35.63 -6.99
N ILE A 108 3.05 36.24 -5.94
CA ILE A 108 4.10 35.63 -5.10
C ILE A 108 3.55 34.42 -4.35
N GLU A 109 2.35 34.55 -3.77
CA GLU A 109 1.69 33.45 -3.06
C GLU A 109 1.41 32.26 -3.98
N VAL A 110 0.88 32.52 -5.17
CA VAL A 110 0.60 31.49 -6.20
C VAL A 110 1.88 30.77 -6.61
N LEU A 111 2.96 31.51 -6.93
CA LEU A 111 4.25 30.91 -7.27
C LEU A 111 4.81 30.08 -6.11
N THR A 112 4.77 30.60 -4.89
CA THR A 112 5.20 29.89 -3.68
C THR A 112 4.38 28.61 -3.45
N ASN A 113 3.07 28.65 -3.71
CA ASN A 113 2.19 27.49 -3.59
C ASN A 113 2.48 26.45 -4.67
N TYR A 114 2.77 26.86 -5.90
CA TYR A 114 3.20 25.96 -6.97
C TYR A 114 4.54 25.28 -6.64
N GLU A 115 5.51 25.98 -6.05
CA GLU A 115 6.77 25.38 -5.59
C GLU A 115 6.52 24.35 -4.47
N LYS A 116 5.70 24.70 -3.48
CA LYS A 116 5.37 23.80 -2.35
C LYS A 116 4.59 22.56 -2.76
N LYS A 117 3.68 22.70 -3.74
CA LYS A 117 2.84 21.62 -4.26
C LYS A 117 3.41 20.99 -5.54
N TYR A 118 4.65 21.33 -5.94
CA TYR A 118 5.25 20.80 -7.16
C TYR A 118 5.41 19.28 -7.05
N SER A 119 4.76 18.56 -7.96
CA SER A 119 4.81 17.11 -8.04
C SER A 119 4.76 16.70 -9.50
N ASP A 120 5.89 16.33 -10.07
CA ASP A 120 5.94 15.81 -11.43
C ASP A 120 5.34 14.39 -11.48
N VAL A 121 4.21 14.23 -12.18
CA VAL A 121 3.56 12.93 -12.43
C VAL A 121 4.14 12.21 -13.67
N GLY A 122 5.15 12.82 -14.29
CA GLY A 122 5.90 12.27 -15.41
C GLY A 122 5.21 12.49 -16.75
N PRO A 123 5.95 12.31 -17.85
CA PRO A 123 5.39 12.39 -19.19
C PRO A 123 4.43 11.21 -19.44
N VAL A 124 3.41 11.48 -20.25
CA VAL A 124 2.48 10.48 -20.77
C VAL A 124 2.81 10.26 -22.23
N TYR A 125 3.18 9.03 -22.58
CA TYR A 125 3.55 8.64 -23.92
C TYR A 125 2.37 8.03 -24.67
N ASP A 126 2.23 8.40 -25.94
CA ASP A 126 1.31 7.76 -26.87
C ASP A 126 1.90 6.41 -27.32
N CYS A 127 1.07 5.36 -27.30
CA CYS A 127 1.44 4.01 -27.66
C CYS A 127 0.61 3.56 -28.86
N VAL A 128 1.29 3.20 -29.94
CA VAL A 128 0.69 2.74 -31.20
C VAL A 128 1.01 1.26 -31.39
N LEU A 129 0.01 0.43 -31.64
CA LEU A 129 0.14 -0.99 -31.94
C LEU A 129 -0.52 -1.31 -33.27
N PHE A 130 0.15 -2.09 -34.11
CA PHE A 130 -0.39 -2.60 -35.36
C PHE A 130 0.18 -3.97 -35.70
N HIS A 131 -0.43 -4.64 -36.67
CA HIS A 131 0.06 -5.94 -37.16
C HIS A 131 0.73 -5.75 -38.51
N ASP A 132 2.01 -6.15 -38.63
CA ASP A 132 2.81 -5.90 -39.83
C ASP A 132 2.54 -6.88 -40.99
N GLY A 133 1.68 -7.87 -40.75
CA GLY A 133 1.38 -8.99 -41.64
C GLY A 133 1.90 -10.32 -41.12
N THR A 134 2.90 -10.29 -40.22
CA THR A 134 3.55 -11.45 -39.62
C THR A 134 3.48 -11.46 -38.09
N LYS A 135 3.61 -10.30 -37.45
CA LYS A 135 3.66 -10.12 -36.00
C LYS A 135 3.02 -8.80 -35.59
N TRP A 136 2.74 -8.68 -34.29
CA TRP A 136 2.39 -7.41 -33.68
C TRP A 136 3.63 -6.56 -33.42
N VAL A 137 3.51 -5.27 -33.71
CA VAL A 137 4.57 -4.27 -33.57
C VAL A 137 4.03 -3.04 -32.84
N ALA A 138 4.74 -2.58 -31.82
CA ALA A 138 4.39 -1.38 -31.07
C ALA A 138 5.45 -0.28 -31.18
N CYS A 139 4.98 0.96 -31.14
CA CYS A 139 5.76 2.20 -31.05
C CYS A 139 5.32 2.95 -29.80
N VAL A 140 6.28 3.40 -28.98
CA VAL A 140 6.02 4.28 -27.82
C VAL A 140 6.62 5.65 -28.15
N ASP A 141 5.79 6.68 -28.22
CA ASP A 141 6.24 8.04 -28.51
C ASP A 141 6.92 8.67 -27.31
N THR A 142 8.23 8.57 -27.26
CA THR A 142 9.08 9.16 -26.22
C THR A 142 9.50 10.60 -26.54
N THR A 143 9.10 11.16 -27.69
CA THR A 143 9.48 12.52 -28.11
C THR A 143 8.63 13.60 -27.43
N GLU A 144 7.47 13.23 -26.87
CA GLU A 144 6.45 14.15 -26.33
C GLU A 144 5.92 15.16 -27.38
N LYS A 145 6.18 14.92 -28.68
CA LYS A 145 5.86 15.84 -29.79
C LYS A 145 5.09 15.19 -30.93
N GLY A 146 4.82 13.88 -30.89
CA GLY A 146 4.16 13.16 -31.99
C GLY A 146 5.10 12.73 -33.13
N GLU A 147 6.42 12.80 -32.94
CA GLU A 147 7.43 12.46 -33.95
C GLU A 147 7.70 10.94 -33.97
N LEU A 148 6.71 10.14 -34.42
CA LEU A 148 6.74 8.67 -34.41
C LEU A 148 7.89 8.05 -35.22
N ASN A 149 8.37 8.74 -36.25
CA ASN A 149 9.49 8.34 -37.10
C ASN A 149 10.84 8.29 -36.38
N GLN A 150 10.99 8.99 -35.24
CA GLN A 150 12.20 8.93 -34.41
C GLN A 150 12.15 7.83 -33.34
N CYS A 151 10.99 7.19 -33.17
CA CYS A 151 10.77 6.19 -32.12
C CYS A 151 11.05 4.77 -32.64
N PRO A 152 11.63 3.89 -31.81
CA PRO A 152 11.91 2.51 -32.20
C PRO A 152 10.61 1.69 -32.30
N LEU A 153 10.55 0.82 -33.32
CA LEU A 153 9.52 -0.22 -33.44
C LEU A 153 9.98 -1.48 -32.73
N LEU A 154 9.16 -2.00 -31.82
CA LEU A 154 9.42 -3.25 -31.10
C LEU A 154 8.38 -4.29 -31.50
N GLY A 155 8.82 -5.50 -31.83
CA GLY A 155 7.92 -6.66 -31.96
C GLY A 155 7.70 -7.36 -30.62
N GLU A 156 6.74 -8.29 -30.58
CA GLU A 156 6.51 -9.14 -29.41
C GLU A 156 7.77 -9.89 -28.95
N TYR A 157 8.13 -9.74 -27.66
CA TYR A 157 9.33 -10.35 -27.09
C TYR A 157 9.31 -11.89 -27.14
N SER A 158 8.13 -12.50 -27.09
CA SER A 158 7.94 -13.94 -27.29
C SER A 158 8.54 -14.42 -28.62
N ILE A 159 8.43 -13.60 -29.67
CA ILE A 159 8.84 -13.89 -31.06
C ILE A 159 10.22 -13.30 -31.38
N THR A 160 10.41 -12.00 -31.16
CA THR A 160 11.58 -11.26 -31.67
C THR A 160 12.75 -11.21 -30.69
N LYS A 161 12.48 -11.34 -29.39
CA LYS A 161 13.46 -11.11 -28.29
C LYS A 161 14.07 -9.70 -28.29
N GLU A 162 13.44 -8.74 -28.96
CA GLU A 162 13.90 -7.35 -29.04
C GLU A 162 13.56 -6.59 -27.74
N PHE A 163 14.45 -5.69 -27.33
CA PHE A 163 14.25 -4.76 -26.22
C PHE A 163 14.94 -3.43 -26.54
N HIS A 164 14.49 -2.34 -25.91
CA HIS A 164 15.08 -1.02 -26.13
C HIS A 164 15.04 -0.20 -24.82
N PRO A 165 16.03 0.68 -24.54
CA PRO A 165 15.89 1.67 -23.46
C PRO A 165 14.74 2.63 -23.76
N LEU A 166 13.91 2.95 -22.77
CA LEU A 166 12.78 3.87 -22.97
C LEU A 166 13.28 5.24 -23.42
N THR A 167 14.25 5.82 -22.71
CA THR A 167 14.98 7.00 -23.18
C THR A 167 16.47 6.83 -22.94
N LYS A 168 17.28 7.64 -23.62
CA LYS A 168 18.74 7.66 -23.39
C LYS A 168 19.10 8.12 -21.97
N ALA A 169 18.24 8.91 -21.31
CA ALA A 169 18.49 9.44 -19.97
C ALA A 169 18.10 8.43 -18.87
N ASP A 170 16.98 7.71 -19.03
CA ASP A 170 16.54 6.75 -18.01
C ASP A 170 17.35 5.44 -18.02
N GLN A 171 17.80 4.98 -19.20
CA GLN A 171 18.42 3.66 -19.42
C GLN A 171 17.56 2.48 -18.92
N LEU A 172 16.23 2.65 -18.88
CA LEU A 172 15.28 1.61 -18.53
C LEU A 172 14.90 0.81 -19.76
N ASN A 173 15.50 -0.37 -19.91
CA ASN A 173 15.11 -1.30 -20.95
C ASN A 173 13.67 -1.78 -20.75
N PHE A 174 12.90 -1.77 -21.83
CA PHE A 174 11.57 -2.34 -21.89
C PHE A 174 11.43 -3.29 -23.09
N SER A 175 10.47 -4.19 -22.98
CA SER A 175 10.01 -5.08 -24.05
C SER A 175 8.49 -5.07 -24.07
N ILE A 176 7.89 -5.73 -25.08
CA ILE A 176 6.44 -5.77 -25.23
C ILE A 176 5.91 -7.20 -25.33
N ASN A 177 4.70 -7.42 -24.83
CA ASN A 177 3.85 -8.56 -25.21
C ASN A 177 2.47 -8.05 -25.61
N VAL A 178 1.76 -8.84 -26.41
CA VAL A 178 0.40 -8.54 -26.83
C VAL A 178 -0.53 -9.67 -26.40
N HIS A 179 -1.70 -9.31 -25.89
CA HIS A 179 -2.71 -10.26 -25.43
C HIS A 179 -4.05 -9.95 -26.10
N ASN A 180 -4.97 -10.93 -26.08
CA ASN A 180 -6.36 -10.77 -26.50
C ASN A 180 -6.48 -10.13 -27.90
N GLU A 181 -5.79 -10.70 -28.89
CA GLU A 181 -5.85 -10.28 -30.31
C GLU A 181 -5.54 -8.79 -30.54
N GLY A 182 -4.60 -8.23 -29.77
CA GLY A 182 -4.18 -6.85 -29.89
C GLY A 182 -4.95 -5.85 -29.02
N SER A 183 -5.96 -6.28 -28.27
CA SER A 183 -6.69 -5.36 -27.38
C SER A 183 -5.89 -4.94 -26.15
N VAL A 184 -4.86 -5.69 -25.78
CA VAL A 184 -4.00 -5.39 -24.62
C VAL A 184 -2.53 -5.40 -25.03
N LEU A 185 -1.87 -4.26 -24.91
CA LEU A 185 -0.42 -4.12 -24.96
C LEU A 185 0.15 -4.17 -23.54
N GLU A 186 1.09 -5.08 -23.30
CA GLU A 186 1.83 -5.19 -22.04
C GLU A 186 3.24 -4.65 -22.26
N LEU A 187 3.53 -3.49 -21.67
CA LEU A 187 4.89 -2.99 -21.55
C LEU A 187 5.56 -3.65 -20.36
N VAL A 188 6.75 -4.18 -20.59
CA VAL A 188 7.51 -4.96 -19.62
C VAL A 188 8.83 -4.23 -19.34
N GLY A 189 8.83 -3.34 -18.35
CA GLY A 189 10.04 -2.69 -17.81
C GLY A 189 10.57 -3.45 -16.59
N LEU A 190 11.63 -3.02 -15.89
CA LEU A 190 12.10 -3.63 -14.62
C LEU A 190 11.52 -2.91 -13.39
N CYS A 191 11.14 -3.63 -12.33
CA CYS A 191 10.57 -3.05 -11.08
C CYS A 191 11.60 -2.81 -9.98
N SER A 192 12.74 -3.49 -10.09
CA SER A 192 13.83 -3.48 -9.13
C SER A 192 15.08 -4.00 -9.80
N SER A 193 16.25 -3.60 -9.30
CA SER A 193 17.55 -4.14 -9.73
C SER A 193 17.79 -5.57 -9.24
N HIS A 194 17.05 -6.00 -8.21
CA HIS A 194 17.22 -7.29 -7.53
C HIS A 194 17.09 -8.49 -8.47
N GLY A 195 16.07 -8.52 -9.33
CA GLY A 195 15.82 -9.66 -10.22
C GLY A 195 16.95 -9.92 -11.22
N THR A 196 17.60 -8.87 -11.71
CA THR A 196 18.75 -8.99 -12.62
C THR A 196 19.99 -9.50 -11.89
N HIS A 197 20.22 -9.04 -10.66
CA HIS A 197 21.32 -9.53 -9.82
C HIS A 197 21.14 -11.03 -9.53
N VAL A 198 19.92 -11.45 -9.15
CA VAL A 198 19.54 -12.86 -8.95
C VAL A 198 19.76 -13.71 -10.20
N ALA A 199 19.28 -13.25 -11.37
CA ALA A 199 19.47 -13.98 -12.63
C ALA A 199 20.95 -14.10 -13.01
N SER A 200 21.74 -13.06 -12.72
CA SER A 200 23.17 -13.04 -13.03
C SER A 200 23.96 -14.04 -12.20
N ILE A 201 23.64 -14.20 -10.91
CA ILE A 201 24.22 -15.25 -10.06
C ILE A 201 23.93 -16.64 -10.63
N ALA A 202 22.69 -16.87 -11.07
CA ALA A 202 22.29 -18.18 -11.56
C ALA A 202 22.96 -18.53 -12.90
N SER A 203 23.07 -17.56 -13.84
CA SER A 203 23.30 -17.91 -15.25
C SER A 203 23.96 -16.83 -16.12
N ALA A 204 24.57 -15.77 -15.56
CA ALA A 204 25.26 -14.80 -16.40
C ALA A 204 26.35 -15.46 -17.27
N TYR A 205 26.53 -14.97 -18.50
CA TYR A 205 27.51 -15.49 -19.44
C TYR A 205 28.34 -14.36 -20.04
N PHE A 206 29.64 -14.42 -19.78
CA PHE A 206 30.67 -13.47 -20.24
C PHE A 206 31.81 -14.26 -20.90
N PRO A 207 31.74 -14.50 -22.22
CA PRO A 207 32.79 -15.22 -22.95
C PRO A 207 34.19 -14.65 -22.76
N ASP A 208 34.30 -13.32 -22.76
CA ASP A 208 35.57 -12.58 -22.62
C ASP A 208 36.01 -12.38 -21.16
N SER A 209 35.16 -12.75 -20.20
CA SER A 209 35.45 -12.64 -18.76
C SER A 209 34.77 -13.78 -17.99
N PRO A 210 35.16 -15.06 -18.21
CA PRO A 210 34.46 -16.20 -17.63
C PRO A 210 34.41 -16.21 -16.10
N GLU A 211 35.31 -15.49 -15.43
CA GLU A 211 35.30 -15.29 -13.98
C GLU A 211 34.07 -14.53 -13.46
N LYS A 212 33.34 -13.84 -14.35
CA LYS A 212 32.09 -13.13 -14.04
C LYS A 212 30.84 -13.98 -14.32
N ASN A 213 31.01 -15.20 -14.81
CA ASN A 213 29.88 -16.07 -15.11
C ASN A 213 29.06 -16.38 -13.86
N GLY A 214 27.77 -16.55 -14.06
CA GLY A 214 26.91 -17.20 -13.07
C GLY A 214 27.25 -18.67 -12.94
N VAL A 215 26.55 -19.37 -12.05
CA VAL A 215 26.80 -20.79 -11.76
C VAL A 215 26.55 -21.67 -12.99
N ALA A 216 25.49 -21.41 -13.76
CA ALA A 216 25.10 -22.16 -14.96
C ALA A 216 25.00 -21.24 -16.19
N PRO A 217 26.13 -20.82 -16.79
CA PRO A 217 26.12 -19.84 -17.90
C PRO A 217 25.44 -20.34 -19.19
N GLY A 218 25.27 -21.67 -19.35
CA GLY A 218 24.55 -22.26 -20.48
C GLY A 218 23.03 -22.37 -20.30
N ALA A 219 22.49 -22.02 -19.12
CA ALA A 219 21.05 -22.06 -18.88
C ALA A 219 20.35 -20.84 -19.52
N GLN A 220 19.09 -21.03 -19.92
CA GLN A 220 18.25 -19.94 -20.44
C GLN A 220 17.34 -19.41 -19.33
N ILE A 221 17.14 -18.09 -19.29
CA ILE A 221 16.34 -17.43 -18.26
C ILE A 221 14.98 -16.98 -18.82
N VAL A 222 13.92 -17.33 -18.10
CA VAL A 222 12.57 -16.79 -18.30
C VAL A 222 12.24 -15.91 -17.10
N SER A 223 12.24 -14.58 -17.30
CA SER A 223 11.89 -13.65 -16.22
C SER A 223 10.36 -13.54 -16.08
N LEU A 224 9.83 -13.97 -14.93
CA LEU A 224 8.43 -13.85 -14.55
C LEU A 224 8.35 -12.94 -13.33
N THR A 225 7.73 -11.77 -13.49
CA THR A 225 7.68 -10.82 -12.38
C THR A 225 6.42 -10.97 -11.58
N ILE A 226 6.63 -11.14 -10.29
CA ILE A 226 5.57 -11.32 -9.30
C ILE A 226 5.35 -10.07 -8.45
N GLY A 227 6.34 -9.17 -8.38
CA GLY A 227 6.24 -7.89 -7.68
C GLY A 227 5.44 -6.85 -8.47
N ASP A 228 4.44 -6.25 -7.84
CA ASP A 228 3.63 -5.19 -8.43
C ASP A 228 4.25 -3.82 -8.19
N GLY A 229 4.54 -3.07 -9.26
CA GLY A 229 5.13 -1.73 -9.16
C GLY A 229 4.27 -0.75 -8.36
N ARG A 230 2.94 -0.91 -8.39
CA ARG A 230 1.99 -0.06 -7.66
C ARG A 230 2.09 -0.26 -6.14
N LEU A 231 2.55 -1.44 -5.70
CA LEU A 231 2.76 -1.81 -4.30
C LEU A 231 4.23 -1.70 -3.86
N GLY A 232 5.05 -0.92 -4.57
CA GLY A 232 6.47 -0.78 -4.25
C GLY A 232 7.24 -2.10 -4.42
N SER A 233 6.86 -2.90 -5.42
CA SER A 233 7.36 -4.24 -5.75
C SER A 233 6.88 -5.40 -4.87
N MET A 234 5.98 -5.22 -3.91
CA MET A 234 5.43 -6.38 -3.15
C MET A 234 4.80 -7.41 -4.09
N GLU A 235 4.97 -8.69 -3.79
CA GLU A 235 4.32 -9.76 -4.53
C GLU A 235 2.81 -9.79 -4.28
N THR A 236 2.08 -10.31 -5.27
CA THR A 236 0.64 -10.52 -5.16
C THR A 236 0.32 -11.98 -5.49
N GLY A 237 -0.73 -12.53 -4.85
CA GLY A 237 -1.21 -13.87 -5.17
C GLY A 237 -1.58 -14.00 -6.66
N THR A 238 -2.20 -12.96 -7.22
CA THR A 238 -2.49 -12.83 -8.66
C THR A 238 -1.26 -13.06 -9.54
N ALA A 239 -0.13 -12.41 -9.21
CA ALA A 239 1.06 -12.49 -10.03
C ALA A 239 1.76 -13.85 -9.88
N LEU A 240 1.75 -14.43 -8.68
CA LEU A 240 2.24 -15.78 -8.41
C LEU A 240 1.47 -16.83 -9.21
N VAL A 241 0.13 -16.78 -9.19
CA VAL A 241 -0.70 -17.72 -9.95
C VAL A 241 -0.45 -17.59 -11.45
N ARG A 242 -0.40 -16.36 -11.99
CA ARG A 242 -0.07 -16.14 -13.41
C ARG A 242 1.32 -16.65 -13.78
N ALA A 243 2.31 -16.50 -12.90
CA ALA A 243 3.64 -17.05 -13.12
C ALA A 243 3.60 -18.59 -13.18
N MET A 244 2.88 -19.24 -12.27
CA MET A 244 2.69 -20.70 -12.27
C MET A 244 1.94 -21.19 -13.52
N ILE A 245 0.85 -20.52 -13.93
CA ILE A 245 0.15 -20.78 -15.19
C ILE A 245 1.14 -20.73 -16.35
N LYS A 246 1.97 -19.68 -16.42
CA LYS A 246 2.91 -19.53 -17.52
C LYS A 246 3.97 -20.63 -17.55
N VAL A 247 4.49 -21.03 -16.38
CA VAL A 247 5.42 -22.17 -16.29
C VAL A 247 4.76 -23.45 -16.81
N ILE A 248 3.52 -23.73 -16.39
CA ILE A 248 2.76 -24.91 -16.81
C ILE A 248 2.53 -24.91 -18.33
N GLU A 249 2.20 -23.77 -18.93
CA GLU A 249 2.06 -23.65 -20.39
C GLU A 249 3.37 -23.95 -21.12
N LEU A 250 4.47 -23.37 -20.62
CA LEU A 250 5.79 -23.53 -21.23
C LEU A 250 6.29 -24.97 -21.19
N GLN A 251 5.85 -25.79 -20.23
CA GLN A 251 6.17 -27.23 -20.21
C GLN A 251 5.85 -27.96 -21.52
N LYS A 252 4.88 -27.48 -22.31
CA LYS A 252 4.52 -28.11 -23.59
C LYS A 252 5.48 -27.81 -24.73
N THR A 253 6.20 -26.69 -24.68
CA THR A 253 6.97 -26.15 -25.81
C THR A 253 8.43 -25.92 -25.45
N THR A 254 8.70 -25.33 -24.29
CA THR A 254 10.03 -25.06 -23.76
C THR A 254 10.04 -25.40 -22.27
N PRO A 255 10.33 -26.67 -21.92
CA PRO A 255 10.26 -27.14 -20.54
C PRO A 255 11.11 -26.30 -19.58
N VAL A 256 10.45 -25.80 -18.53
CA VAL A 256 11.10 -25.06 -17.45
C VAL A 256 11.50 -26.06 -16.37
N HIS A 257 12.79 -26.23 -16.15
CA HIS A 257 13.30 -27.26 -15.22
C HIS A 257 13.43 -26.77 -13.77
N VAL A 258 13.74 -25.48 -13.59
CA VAL A 258 14.06 -24.89 -12.28
C VAL A 258 13.35 -23.55 -12.12
N ILE A 259 12.73 -23.34 -10.96
CA ILE A 259 12.26 -22.04 -10.50
C ILE A 259 13.17 -21.57 -9.37
N ASN A 260 13.60 -20.30 -9.44
CA ASN A 260 14.19 -19.61 -8.30
C ASN A 260 13.23 -18.53 -7.80
N MET A 261 12.86 -18.58 -6.53
CA MET A 261 12.04 -17.57 -5.86
C MET A 261 12.80 -16.94 -4.69
N SER A 262 13.49 -15.84 -5.00
CA SER A 262 14.16 -14.99 -4.01
C SER A 262 13.21 -13.91 -3.46
N TYR A 263 11.98 -14.31 -3.10
CA TYR A 263 10.86 -13.46 -2.68
C TYR A 263 10.02 -14.22 -1.64
N GLY A 264 9.37 -13.51 -0.71
CA GLY A 264 8.51 -14.14 0.29
C GLY A 264 8.19 -13.25 1.49
N GLU A 265 7.11 -13.58 2.18
CA GLU A 265 6.64 -12.98 3.44
C GLU A 265 6.31 -14.11 4.44
N HIS A 266 5.87 -13.78 5.65
CA HIS A 266 5.51 -14.79 6.66
C HIS A 266 4.03 -15.09 6.64
N ALA A 267 3.68 -16.38 6.72
CA ALA A 267 2.31 -16.84 6.92
C ALA A 267 1.98 -17.03 8.41
N HIS A 268 0.68 -16.98 8.73
CA HIS A 268 0.15 -17.30 10.07
C HIS A 268 0.14 -18.82 10.36
N TRP A 269 0.02 -19.63 9.31
CA TRP A 269 0.06 -21.09 9.36
C TRP A 269 0.54 -21.62 8.00
N SER A 270 1.05 -22.85 8.01
CA SER A 270 1.59 -23.49 6.79
C SER A 270 0.72 -24.61 6.26
N ASN A 271 -0.23 -25.13 7.03
CA ASN A 271 -0.97 -26.36 6.71
C ASN A 271 -2.03 -26.22 5.60
N THR A 272 -2.44 -25.00 5.24
CA THR A 272 -3.38 -24.72 4.15
C THR A 272 -3.02 -23.41 3.43
N GLY A 273 -3.50 -23.25 2.20
CA GLY A 273 -3.32 -22.02 1.41
C GLY A 273 -3.25 -22.32 -0.08
N ARG A 274 -4.11 -21.66 -0.86
CA ARG A 274 -4.29 -21.96 -2.28
C ARG A 274 -3.00 -21.74 -3.09
N ILE A 275 -2.21 -20.73 -2.75
CA ILE A 275 -0.94 -20.44 -3.42
C ILE A 275 0.06 -21.59 -3.18
N GLY A 276 0.19 -22.06 -1.94
CA GLY A 276 1.09 -23.17 -1.60
C GLY A 276 0.68 -24.51 -2.22
N GLU A 277 -0.62 -24.74 -2.38
CA GLU A 277 -1.16 -25.91 -3.09
C GLU A 277 -0.79 -25.88 -4.57
N LEU A 278 -0.95 -24.74 -5.24
CA LEU A 278 -0.54 -24.59 -6.64
C LEU A 278 0.98 -24.71 -6.82
N MET A 279 1.78 -24.20 -5.88
CA MET A 279 3.24 -24.41 -5.88
C MET A 279 3.57 -25.91 -5.81
N SER A 280 2.88 -26.63 -4.93
CA SER A 280 3.03 -28.07 -4.80
C SER A 280 2.57 -28.82 -6.05
N GLU A 281 1.52 -28.36 -6.73
CA GLU A 281 1.09 -28.91 -8.03
C GLU A 281 2.16 -28.73 -9.11
N VAL A 282 2.77 -27.55 -9.22
CA VAL A 282 3.86 -27.27 -10.18
C VAL A 282 5.04 -28.23 -9.98
N VAL A 283 5.43 -28.48 -8.72
CA VAL A 283 6.50 -29.43 -8.41
C VAL A 283 6.07 -30.86 -8.68
N ASN A 284 4.94 -31.29 -8.12
CA ASN A 284 4.55 -32.70 -8.06
C ASN A 284 4.04 -33.23 -9.42
N LYS A 285 3.30 -32.41 -10.17
CA LYS A 285 2.67 -32.79 -11.45
C LYS A 285 3.57 -32.49 -12.64
N TYR A 286 4.19 -31.30 -12.66
CA TYR A 286 4.98 -30.85 -13.80
C TYR A 286 6.49 -31.07 -13.65
N GLY A 287 6.94 -31.59 -12.50
CA GLY A 287 8.32 -32.03 -12.31
C GLY A 287 9.33 -30.88 -12.27
N VAL A 288 8.92 -29.67 -11.90
CA VAL A 288 9.79 -28.50 -11.81
C VAL A 288 10.46 -28.44 -10.44
N THR A 289 11.78 -28.27 -10.40
CA THR A 289 12.51 -28.10 -9.13
C THR A 289 12.38 -26.65 -8.65
N TRP A 290 11.78 -26.44 -7.48
CA TRP A 290 11.56 -25.10 -6.92
C TRP A 290 12.56 -24.81 -5.80
N VAL A 291 13.37 -23.77 -6.01
CA VAL A 291 14.36 -23.25 -5.05
C VAL A 291 13.87 -21.92 -4.52
N ALA A 292 13.84 -21.76 -3.20
CA ALA A 292 13.43 -20.52 -2.55
C ALA A 292 14.39 -20.11 -1.43
N SER A 293 14.53 -18.80 -1.24
CA SER A 293 15.30 -18.25 -0.12
C SER A 293 14.61 -18.54 1.21
N ALA A 294 15.35 -18.96 2.23
CA ALA A 294 14.77 -19.24 3.55
C ALA A 294 14.21 -17.99 4.26
N GLY A 295 14.68 -16.80 3.89
CA GLY A 295 14.29 -15.52 4.47
C GLY A 295 15.44 -14.82 5.20
N ASN A 296 15.25 -13.53 5.49
CA ASN A 296 16.25 -12.68 6.15
C ASN A 296 15.80 -12.19 7.53
N HIS A 297 15.04 -13.01 8.26
CA HIS A 297 14.42 -12.65 9.54
C HIS A 297 15.03 -13.35 10.76
N GLY A 298 16.26 -13.86 10.66
CA GLY A 298 17.00 -14.36 11.83
C GLY A 298 17.41 -13.26 12.82
N PRO A 299 18.10 -13.60 13.91
CA PRO A 299 18.58 -14.94 14.26
C PRO A 299 17.56 -15.84 14.97
N ALA A 300 16.45 -15.35 15.53
CA ALA A 300 15.48 -16.20 16.28
C ALA A 300 15.01 -17.44 15.48
N LEU A 301 14.66 -18.52 16.18
CA LEU A 301 14.16 -19.75 15.54
C LEU A 301 12.77 -19.52 14.94
N SER A 302 12.32 -20.40 14.04
CA SER A 302 10.98 -20.30 13.43
C SER A 302 10.73 -18.99 12.69
N THR A 303 11.78 -18.49 12.05
CA THR A 303 11.77 -17.26 11.26
C THR A 303 11.82 -17.52 9.75
N VAL A 304 11.80 -18.79 9.33
CA VAL A 304 11.68 -19.17 7.91
C VAL A 304 10.36 -18.62 7.36
N GLY A 305 10.43 -17.96 6.20
CA GLY A 305 9.27 -17.38 5.54
C GLY A 305 8.56 -18.34 4.58
N THR A 306 7.49 -17.84 3.95
CA THR A 306 6.72 -18.53 2.93
C THR A 306 6.94 -17.87 1.57
N PRO A 307 7.38 -18.64 0.54
CA PRO A 307 8.03 -19.96 0.63
C PRO A 307 9.44 -19.88 1.27
N PRO A 308 10.04 -20.99 1.75
CA PRO A 308 9.66 -22.39 1.53
C PRO A 308 8.61 -22.95 2.51
N ASP A 309 8.19 -22.20 3.54
CA ASP A 309 7.24 -22.70 4.53
C ASP A 309 5.79 -22.75 4.00
N ILE A 310 5.45 -23.84 3.32
CA ILE A 310 4.10 -24.16 2.81
C ILE A 310 3.62 -25.52 3.35
N SER A 311 2.43 -25.99 2.93
CA SER A 311 1.78 -27.21 3.45
C SER A 311 2.54 -28.51 3.19
N GLN A 312 3.46 -28.50 2.22
CA GLN A 312 4.28 -29.65 1.86
C GLN A 312 5.75 -29.24 1.78
N GLU A 313 6.68 -30.12 2.19
CA GLU A 313 8.12 -29.87 2.05
C GLU A 313 8.64 -30.16 0.63
N THR A 314 8.01 -29.59 -0.39
CA THR A 314 8.37 -29.77 -1.81
C THR A 314 9.43 -28.78 -2.29
N ILE A 315 9.55 -27.62 -1.63
CA ILE A 315 10.48 -26.55 -2.00
C ILE A 315 11.85 -26.77 -1.34
N ILE A 316 12.92 -26.42 -2.04
CA ILE A 316 14.29 -26.39 -1.51
C ILE A 316 14.52 -25.01 -0.87
N GLY A 317 14.54 -24.97 0.46
CA GLY A 317 14.82 -23.76 1.23
C GLY A 317 16.31 -23.52 1.41
N VAL A 318 16.81 -22.31 1.08
CA VAL A 318 18.24 -22.01 1.07
C VAL A 318 18.63 -20.96 2.12
N GLY A 319 19.51 -21.35 3.05
CA GLY A 319 20.15 -20.47 4.04
C GLY A 319 21.37 -19.73 3.48
N ALA A 320 21.73 -18.59 4.08
CA ALA A 320 22.82 -17.74 3.60
C ALA A 320 24.13 -17.95 4.39
N TYR A 321 25.17 -18.35 3.69
CA TYR A 321 26.53 -18.55 4.20
C TYR A 321 27.50 -17.47 3.69
N VAL A 322 28.46 -17.07 4.51
CA VAL A 322 29.58 -16.20 4.12
C VAL A 322 30.90 -16.93 4.34
N SER A 323 31.70 -17.03 3.28
CA SER A 323 33.02 -17.67 3.33
C SER A 323 34.10 -16.69 3.81
N PRO A 324 35.24 -17.19 4.33
CA PRO A 324 36.39 -16.36 4.67
C PRO A 324 36.91 -15.51 3.50
N GLU A 325 36.83 -16.05 2.27
CA GLU A 325 37.26 -15.39 1.03
C GLU A 325 36.33 -14.23 0.67
N MET A 326 35.01 -14.45 0.77
CA MET A 326 34.00 -13.42 0.52
C MET A 326 34.18 -12.22 1.46
N MET A 327 34.51 -12.46 2.74
CA MET A 327 34.74 -11.40 3.72
C MET A 327 35.81 -10.41 3.23
N VAL A 328 36.90 -10.91 2.65
CA VAL A 328 37.99 -10.07 2.15
C VAL A 328 37.64 -9.48 0.79
N ALA A 329 37.23 -10.31 -0.16
CA ALA A 329 37.06 -9.91 -1.55
C ALA A 329 35.83 -9.03 -1.79
N GLU A 330 34.71 -9.33 -1.12
CA GLU A 330 33.44 -8.63 -1.34
C GLU A 330 33.18 -7.55 -0.31
N TYR A 331 33.54 -7.79 0.95
CA TYR A 331 33.23 -6.88 2.07
C TYR A 331 34.42 -6.03 2.52
N SER A 332 35.58 -6.18 1.87
CA SER A 332 36.81 -5.45 2.21
C SER A 332 37.21 -5.58 3.69
N MET A 333 36.91 -6.72 4.31
CA MET A 333 37.32 -6.98 5.69
C MET A 333 38.83 -7.25 5.73
N TRP A 334 39.56 -6.58 6.61
CA TRP A 334 41.01 -6.75 6.74
C TRP A 334 41.43 -8.04 7.47
N GLN A 335 40.48 -8.82 7.99
CA GLN A 335 40.73 -10.09 8.69
C GLN A 335 39.79 -11.17 8.16
N LYS A 336 40.36 -12.36 7.85
CA LYS A 336 39.58 -13.58 7.57
C LYS A 336 39.06 -14.18 8.87
N LEU A 337 37.76 -14.44 8.95
CA LEU A 337 37.14 -15.23 10.00
C LEU A 337 36.76 -16.61 9.48
N LEU A 338 36.40 -17.54 10.36
CA LEU A 338 35.83 -18.81 9.95
C LEU A 338 34.53 -18.60 9.17
N GLY A 339 34.29 -19.42 8.16
CA GLY A 339 33.06 -19.35 7.38
C GLY A 339 31.83 -19.57 8.26
N MET A 340 30.78 -18.78 8.07
CA MET A 340 29.67 -18.71 9.02
C MET A 340 28.35 -18.37 8.33
N ALA A 341 27.21 -18.59 8.99
CA ALA A 341 25.93 -18.09 8.51
C ALA A 341 25.80 -16.58 8.77
N TYR A 342 25.18 -15.83 7.87
CA TYR A 342 24.82 -14.43 8.15
C TYR A 342 23.89 -14.35 9.37
N THR A 343 24.10 -13.38 10.27
CA THR A 343 23.31 -13.24 11.51
C THR A 343 21.80 -13.09 11.25
N TRP A 344 21.41 -12.49 10.12
CA TRP A 344 20.01 -12.25 9.75
C TRP A 344 19.38 -13.37 8.90
N SER A 345 20.10 -14.40 8.44
CA SER A 345 19.49 -15.52 7.71
C SER A 345 18.33 -16.13 8.52
N SER A 346 17.19 -16.47 7.96
CA SER A 346 16.14 -17.10 8.76
C SER A 346 16.59 -18.48 9.27
N ARG A 347 16.10 -18.87 10.45
CA ARG A 347 16.41 -20.14 11.12
C ARG A 347 15.17 -21.02 11.21
N GLY A 348 15.34 -22.31 10.92
CA GLY A 348 14.36 -23.35 11.25
C GLY A 348 14.23 -23.59 12.77
N PRO A 349 13.43 -24.58 13.20
CA PRO A 349 12.42 -25.27 12.38
C PRO A 349 11.32 -24.28 11.96
N THR A 350 10.49 -24.62 10.98
CA THR A 350 9.28 -23.84 10.66
C THR A 350 8.33 -23.80 11.86
N ILE A 351 7.31 -22.93 11.83
CA ILE A 351 6.35 -22.78 12.93
C ILE A 351 5.60 -24.08 13.27
N ASP A 352 5.51 -25.00 12.32
CA ASP A 352 4.91 -26.34 12.45
C ASP A 352 5.98 -27.45 12.50
N GLY A 353 7.23 -27.13 12.86
CA GLY A 353 8.24 -28.12 13.17
C GLY A 353 8.98 -28.75 12.00
N GLY A 354 8.65 -28.40 10.77
CA GLY A 354 9.43 -28.79 9.58
C GLY A 354 10.83 -28.19 9.58
N PHE A 355 11.69 -28.63 8.67
CA PHE A 355 13.08 -28.13 8.64
C PHE A 355 13.16 -26.66 8.17
N GLY A 356 12.39 -26.32 7.13
CA GLY A 356 12.38 -25.01 6.48
C GLY A 356 13.63 -24.72 5.64
N VAL A 357 14.82 -24.93 6.20
CA VAL A 357 16.11 -24.84 5.49
C VAL A 357 16.58 -26.23 5.09
N SER A 358 16.70 -26.49 3.79
CA SER A 358 17.24 -27.75 3.25
C SER A 358 18.77 -27.75 3.25
N VAL A 359 19.36 -26.68 2.69
CA VAL A 359 20.81 -26.50 2.51
C VAL A 359 21.19 -25.03 2.67
N CYS A 360 22.47 -24.71 2.76
CA CYS A 360 22.98 -23.34 2.62
C CYS A 360 23.92 -23.19 1.43
N ALA A 361 24.06 -21.94 0.98
CA ALA A 361 24.94 -21.53 -0.11
C ALA A 361 25.48 -20.10 0.13
N PRO A 362 26.51 -19.66 -0.61
CA PRO A 362 27.02 -18.28 -0.54
C PRO A 362 25.90 -17.23 -0.66
N GLY A 363 25.78 -16.37 0.34
CA GLY A 363 24.70 -15.39 0.47
C GLY A 363 25.05 -13.95 0.07
N GLY A 364 26.23 -13.75 -0.50
CA GLY A 364 26.72 -12.47 -1.04
C GLY A 364 27.24 -12.68 -2.45
N ALA A 365 27.10 -11.66 -3.30
CA ALA A 365 27.72 -11.65 -4.63
C ALA A 365 27.88 -10.22 -5.18
N ILE A 366 28.98 -9.99 -5.90
CA ILE A 366 29.17 -8.82 -6.77
C ILE A 366 28.87 -9.24 -8.20
N THR A 367 27.73 -8.81 -8.75
CA THR A 367 27.36 -9.15 -10.14
C THR A 367 26.51 -8.05 -10.78
N SER A 368 26.11 -8.25 -12.04
CA SER A 368 25.44 -7.28 -12.88
C SER A 368 24.10 -6.79 -12.32
N VAL A 369 23.83 -5.51 -12.55
CA VAL A 369 22.57 -4.84 -12.25
C VAL A 369 22.06 -4.12 -13.50
N PRO A 370 20.78 -3.71 -13.56
CA PRO A 370 20.24 -3.05 -14.75
C PRO A 370 20.88 -1.69 -15.02
N ASN A 371 20.92 -1.30 -16.30
CA ASN A 371 21.53 -0.04 -16.75
C ASN A 371 20.89 1.21 -16.15
N PHE A 372 19.58 1.19 -15.82
CA PHE A 372 18.92 2.33 -15.16
C PHE A 372 19.54 2.68 -13.79
N THR A 373 20.32 1.77 -13.19
CA THR A 373 21.07 2.04 -11.96
C THR A 373 22.35 2.85 -12.17
N LEU A 374 22.77 3.04 -13.43
CA LEU A 374 24.02 3.68 -13.85
C LEU A 374 25.27 3.02 -13.23
N ARG A 375 25.20 1.70 -13.01
CA ARG A 375 26.28 0.86 -12.44
C ARG A 375 26.41 -0.41 -13.26
N ASN A 376 27.64 -0.89 -13.43
CA ASN A 376 27.90 -2.17 -14.10
C ASN A 376 27.59 -3.36 -13.20
N SER A 377 27.98 -3.28 -11.92
CA SER A 377 27.76 -4.34 -10.93
C SER A 377 27.47 -3.75 -9.55
N GLN A 378 26.94 -4.58 -8.65
CA GLN A 378 26.66 -4.20 -7.27
C GLN A 378 26.87 -5.40 -6.32
N LEU A 379 27.43 -5.14 -5.13
CA LEU A 379 27.36 -6.07 -4.02
C LEU A 379 25.94 -6.09 -3.43
N MET A 380 25.31 -7.26 -3.44
CA MET A 380 24.08 -7.51 -2.68
C MET A 380 24.26 -8.75 -1.82
N ASN A 381 23.54 -8.79 -0.69
CA ASN A 381 23.53 -9.92 0.21
C ASN A 381 22.13 -10.24 0.72
N GLY A 382 21.90 -11.53 0.93
CA GLY A 382 20.58 -12.07 1.23
C GLY A 382 20.56 -13.59 1.05
N THR A 383 19.63 -14.27 1.72
CA THR A 383 19.21 -15.61 1.26
C THR A 383 18.71 -15.56 -0.19
N SER A 384 18.28 -14.37 -0.63
CA SER A 384 17.98 -14.05 -2.02
C SER A 384 19.14 -14.23 -3.02
N MET A 385 20.41 -14.20 -2.56
CA MET A 385 21.60 -14.45 -3.39
C MET A 385 22.05 -15.92 -3.26
N ALA A 386 21.81 -16.55 -2.11
CA ALA A 386 22.05 -17.98 -1.91
C ALA A 386 21.11 -18.88 -2.74
N SER A 387 19.83 -18.52 -2.81
CA SER A 387 18.81 -19.23 -3.61
C SER A 387 19.19 -19.39 -5.09
N PRO A 388 19.54 -18.31 -5.85
CA PRO A 388 19.91 -18.45 -7.26
C PRO A 388 21.22 -19.19 -7.47
N HIS A 389 22.13 -19.17 -6.48
CA HIS A 389 23.33 -19.99 -6.51
C HIS A 389 22.96 -21.48 -6.55
N VAL A 390 22.05 -21.93 -5.67
CA VAL A 390 21.52 -23.30 -5.67
C VAL A 390 20.69 -23.58 -6.93
N ALA A 391 19.90 -22.63 -7.42
CA ALA A 391 19.14 -22.81 -8.66
C ALA A 391 20.06 -23.05 -9.87
N GLY A 392 21.19 -22.34 -9.95
CA GLY A 392 22.23 -22.59 -10.94
C GLY A 392 22.88 -23.97 -10.77
N ILE A 393 23.15 -24.40 -9.53
CA ILE A 393 23.64 -25.77 -9.25
C ILE A 393 22.64 -26.82 -9.76
N VAL A 394 21.35 -26.64 -9.46
CA VAL A 394 20.30 -27.55 -9.94
C VAL A 394 20.28 -27.59 -11.48
N ALA A 395 20.43 -26.45 -12.15
CA ALA A 395 20.51 -26.40 -13.60
C ALA A 395 21.72 -27.18 -14.15
N LEU A 396 22.89 -27.11 -13.50
CA LEU A 396 24.07 -27.91 -13.85
C LEU A 396 23.82 -29.41 -13.67
N LEU A 397 23.22 -29.82 -12.55
CA LEU A 397 22.89 -31.23 -12.27
C LEU A 397 21.93 -31.78 -13.32
N ILE A 398 20.86 -31.04 -13.63
CA ILE A 398 19.88 -31.43 -14.65
C ILE A 398 20.53 -31.53 -16.02
N SER A 399 21.37 -30.57 -16.41
CA SER A 399 22.12 -30.61 -17.66
C SER A 399 22.99 -31.88 -17.76
N GLY A 400 23.73 -32.20 -16.70
CA GLY A 400 24.55 -33.41 -16.64
C GLY A 400 23.75 -34.71 -16.71
N LEU A 401 22.55 -34.75 -16.13
CA LEU A 401 21.66 -35.92 -16.15
C LEU A 401 21.00 -36.11 -17.51
N GLN A 402 20.53 -35.03 -18.13
CA GLN A 402 19.95 -35.05 -19.48
C GLN A 402 20.97 -35.49 -20.52
N GLN A 403 22.22 -35.02 -20.44
CA GLN A 403 23.31 -35.46 -21.33
C GLN A 403 23.63 -36.96 -21.21
N ARG A 404 23.29 -37.58 -20.07
CA ARG A 404 23.52 -39.00 -19.79
C ARG A 404 22.28 -39.86 -19.96
N ASP A 405 21.15 -39.26 -20.37
CA ASP A 405 19.85 -39.92 -20.46
C ASP A 405 19.44 -40.61 -19.13
N LEU A 406 19.72 -39.94 -18.01
CA LEU A 406 19.35 -40.43 -16.68
C LEU A 406 18.06 -39.76 -16.18
N ALA A 407 17.13 -40.59 -15.72
CA ALA A 407 15.88 -40.13 -15.13
C ALA A 407 16.11 -39.38 -13.82
N TYR A 408 15.31 -38.34 -13.58
CA TYR A 408 15.35 -37.56 -12.35
C TYR A 408 13.98 -36.97 -12.00
N SER A 409 13.85 -36.55 -10.75
CA SER A 409 12.70 -35.84 -10.24
C SER A 409 13.13 -34.66 -9.36
N PRO A 410 12.24 -33.69 -9.10
CA PRO A 410 12.51 -32.68 -8.08
C PRO A 410 12.86 -33.28 -6.72
N TYR A 411 12.29 -34.44 -6.39
CA TYR A 411 12.51 -35.13 -5.12
C TYR A 411 13.91 -35.75 -5.05
N SER A 412 14.36 -36.39 -6.13
CA SER A 412 15.70 -36.99 -6.19
C SER A 412 16.78 -35.93 -6.16
N ILE A 413 16.57 -34.79 -6.85
CA ILE A 413 17.47 -33.63 -6.80
C ILE A 413 17.54 -33.08 -5.38
N LYS A 414 16.39 -32.80 -4.73
CA LYS A 414 16.37 -32.29 -3.35
C LYS A 414 17.10 -33.24 -2.40
N ARG A 415 16.81 -34.54 -2.48
CA ARG A 415 17.45 -35.59 -1.65
C ARG A 415 18.96 -35.66 -1.90
N ALA A 416 19.41 -35.54 -3.15
CA ALA A 416 20.83 -35.52 -3.48
C ALA A 416 21.55 -34.32 -2.85
N LEU A 417 20.98 -33.11 -2.97
CA LEU A 417 21.54 -31.91 -2.34
C LEU A 417 21.62 -32.07 -0.81
N GLU A 418 20.57 -32.61 -0.19
CA GLU A 418 20.50 -32.79 1.26
C GLU A 418 21.40 -33.90 1.80
N ASN A 419 21.64 -34.98 1.04
CA ASN A 419 22.48 -36.09 1.48
C ASN A 419 23.96 -35.88 1.20
N CYS A 420 24.30 -35.00 0.26
CA CYS A 420 25.68 -34.75 -0.17
C CYS A 420 26.27 -33.43 0.35
N ALA A 421 25.47 -32.59 1.01
CA ALA A 421 25.92 -31.33 1.58
C ALA A 421 27.06 -31.52 2.60
N SER A 422 28.00 -30.56 2.63
CA SER A 422 29.07 -30.53 3.63
C SER A 422 28.57 -29.84 4.90
N TYR A 423 28.36 -30.62 5.95
CA TYR A 423 27.95 -30.09 7.25
C TYR A 423 29.04 -29.20 7.86
N LEU A 424 28.64 -28.04 8.40
CA LEU A 424 29.54 -27.05 8.99
C LEU A 424 29.40 -27.07 10.52
N ASP A 425 30.35 -27.68 11.22
CA ASP A 425 30.28 -27.87 12.69
C ASP A 425 30.19 -26.55 13.48
N ASN A 426 30.72 -25.46 12.92
CA ASN A 426 30.75 -24.14 13.54
C ASN A 426 29.53 -23.26 13.19
N VAL A 427 28.55 -23.79 12.45
CA VAL A 427 27.29 -23.12 12.11
C VAL A 427 26.12 -23.84 12.79
N GLU A 428 25.13 -23.10 13.25
CA GLU A 428 23.96 -23.72 13.88
C GLU A 428 23.16 -24.56 12.86
N PRO A 429 22.66 -25.76 13.24
CA PRO A 429 21.91 -26.64 12.34
C PRO A 429 20.74 -25.93 11.64
N PHE A 430 20.02 -25.08 12.39
CA PHE A 430 18.84 -24.36 11.93
C PHE A 430 19.11 -23.31 10.83
N ALA A 431 20.36 -22.86 10.67
CA ALA A 431 20.74 -21.89 9.65
C ALA A 431 21.30 -22.55 8.38
N GLN A 432 21.81 -23.77 8.48
CA GLN A 432 22.46 -24.49 7.37
C GLN A 432 21.64 -25.64 6.80
N GLY A 433 20.62 -26.12 7.52
CA GLY A 433 19.92 -27.35 7.16
C GLY A 433 20.87 -28.54 7.23
N THR A 434 21.03 -29.23 6.11
CA THR A 434 21.97 -30.37 6.00
C THR A 434 23.41 -29.96 5.71
N GLY A 435 23.68 -28.69 5.40
CA GLY A 435 25.03 -28.16 5.21
C GLY A 435 25.20 -27.33 3.94
N LEU A 436 26.46 -27.01 3.63
CA LEU A 436 26.84 -26.28 2.43
C LEU A 436 26.75 -27.19 1.20
N VAL A 437 26.03 -26.75 0.17
CA VAL A 437 25.82 -27.51 -1.07
C VAL A 437 27.13 -27.97 -1.74
N GLN A 438 27.15 -29.19 -2.29
CA GLN A 438 28.31 -29.79 -2.98
C GLN A 438 27.88 -30.35 -4.35
N VAL A 439 28.34 -29.74 -5.45
CA VAL A 439 27.86 -30.05 -6.81
C VAL A 439 28.33 -31.41 -7.31
N ASP A 440 29.63 -31.67 -7.17
CA ASP A 440 30.31 -32.90 -7.58
C ASP A 440 29.71 -34.14 -6.91
N LYS A 441 29.58 -34.11 -5.57
CA LYS A 441 29.01 -35.21 -4.79
C LYS A 441 27.53 -35.43 -5.11
N SER A 442 26.77 -34.36 -5.30
CA SER A 442 25.36 -34.46 -5.68
C SER A 442 25.19 -35.09 -7.07
N MET A 443 26.09 -34.77 -8.02
CA MET A 443 26.07 -35.39 -9.35
C MET A 443 26.42 -36.87 -9.29
N GLU A 444 27.47 -37.24 -8.54
CA GLU A 444 27.85 -38.63 -8.35
C GLU A 444 26.71 -39.45 -7.72
N PHE A 445 26.04 -38.89 -6.72
CA PHE A 445 24.87 -39.48 -6.10
C PHE A 445 23.75 -39.75 -7.11
N LEU A 446 23.41 -38.75 -7.92
CA LEU A 446 22.33 -38.87 -8.90
C LEU A 446 22.67 -39.88 -10.00
N ILE A 447 23.94 -39.98 -10.41
CA ILE A 447 24.39 -41.01 -11.37
C ILE A 447 24.23 -42.41 -10.76
N ASN A 448 24.79 -42.62 -9.57
CA ASN A 448 24.86 -43.94 -8.93
C ASN A 448 23.47 -44.47 -8.53
N TYR A 449 22.54 -43.58 -8.15
CA TYR A 449 21.23 -43.95 -7.62
C TYR A 449 20.06 -43.53 -8.54
N SER A 450 20.31 -43.31 -9.82
CA SER A 450 19.27 -42.92 -10.80
C SER A 450 18.13 -43.96 -10.98
N LYS A 451 18.39 -45.25 -10.71
CA LYS A 451 17.45 -46.36 -10.94
C LYS A 451 16.73 -46.86 -9.68
N VAL A 452 16.83 -46.16 -8.56
CA VAL A 452 16.17 -46.56 -7.31
C VAL A 452 14.66 -46.32 -7.39
N GLN A 453 13.87 -47.16 -6.69
CA GLN A 453 12.41 -47.12 -6.77
C GLN A 453 11.82 -45.79 -6.28
N GLU A 454 12.47 -45.15 -5.32
CA GLU A 454 12.04 -43.89 -4.73
C GLU A 454 12.53 -42.63 -5.46
N CYS A 455 13.10 -42.77 -6.67
CA CYS A 455 13.56 -41.63 -7.47
C CYS A 455 12.40 -40.66 -7.75
N ASP A 456 11.23 -41.18 -8.11
CA ASP A 456 10.01 -40.41 -8.39
C ASP A 456 9.02 -40.35 -7.21
N VAL A 457 9.47 -40.69 -5.99
CA VAL A 457 8.62 -40.76 -4.80
C VAL A 457 9.12 -39.81 -3.72
N ARG A 458 8.23 -38.92 -3.27
CA ARG A 458 8.39 -38.16 -2.03
C ARG A 458 7.60 -38.81 -0.91
N PHE A 459 7.96 -38.50 0.32
CA PHE A 459 7.25 -38.98 1.51
C PHE A 459 6.60 -37.79 2.19
N HIS A 460 5.28 -37.78 2.23
CA HIS A 460 4.53 -36.79 2.98
C HIS A 460 4.50 -37.22 4.45
N ILE A 461 5.01 -36.36 5.32
CA ILE A 461 5.12 -36.61 6.75
C ILE A 461 4.18 -35.64 7.46
N THR A 462 3.27 -36.18 8.28
CA THR A 462 2.43 -35.38 9.17
C THR A 462 2.50 -35.92 10.59
N CYS A 463 2.67 -35.02 11.55
CA CYS A 463 2.89 -35.33 12.95
C CYS A 463 1.71 -34.86 13.81
N GLY A 464 1.22 -35.75 14.68
CA GLY A 464 0.15 -35.48 15.64
C GLY A 464 -1.20 -35.12 15.00
N SER A 465 -2.13 -34.66 15.83
CA SER A 465 -3.47 -34.25 15.40
C SER A 465 -3.49 -32.92 14.64
N GLY A 466 -2.40 -32.15 14.70
CA GLY A 466 -2.27 -30.85 14.03
C GLY A 466 -1.80 -30.93 12.58
N ASN A 467 -1.50 -32.13 12.07
CA ASN A 467 -0.89 -32.35 10.75
C ASN A 467 0.37 -31.49 10.52
N THR A 468 1.22 -31.38 11.53
CA THR A 468 2.44 -30.56 11.47
C THR A 468 3.54 -31.29 10.70
N LYS A 469 4.45 -30.57 10.03
CA LYS A 469 5.54 -31.19 9.26
C LYS A 469 6.62 -31.85 10.13
N GLY A 470 6.70 -31.48 11.41
CA GLY A 470 7.60 -32.12 12.37
C GLY A 470 7.06 -32.14 13.79
N VAL A 471 7.80 -32.82 14.67
CA VAL A 471 7.52 -32.87 16.11
C VAL A 471 8.18 -31.68 16.76
N TYR A 472 7.41 -30.63 17.03
CA TYR A 472 7.91 -29.41 17.64
C TYR A 472 7.28 -29.18 19.01
N ILE A 473 8.08 -29.40 20.06
CA ILE A 473 7.66 -29.28 21.46
C ILE A 473 8.30 -28.04 22.05
N ARG A 474 7.48 -27.03 22.35
CA ARG A 474 7.91 -25.80 23.05
C ARG A 474 7.33 -25.81 24.47
N SER A 475 8.00 -26.53 25.37
CA SER A 475 7.46 -26.86 26.69
C SER A 475 7.49 -25.67 27.65
N LYS A 476 6.40 -25.48 28.40
CA LYS A 476 6.25 -24.49 29.48
C LYS A 476 6.89 -24.94 30.80
N GLY A 477 7.88 -25.83 30.74
CA GLY A 477 8.54 -26.42 31.90
C GLY A 477 7.96 -27.78 32.33
N GLU A 478 6.97 -28.33 31.63
CA GLU A 478 6.49 -29.69 31.86
C GLU A 478 7.52 -30.70 31.30
N ARG A 479 8.13 -31.44 32.22
CA ARG A 479 9.09 -32.52 31.98
C ARG A 479 8.35 -33.85 31.98
N LYS A 480 7.78 -34.21 30.83
CA LYS A 480 6.95 -35.41 30.69
C LYS A 480 7.25 -36.16 29.40
N ASN A 481 6.81 -37.40 29.36
CA ASN A 481 6.81 -38.18 28.14
C ASN A 481 5.69 -37.70 27.20
N HIS A 482 6.05 -37.48 25.94
CA HIS A 482 5.11 -37.12 24.88
C HIS A 482 5.03 -38.26 23.88
N GLU A 483 3.82 -38.76 23.64
CA GLU A 483 3.58 -39.74 22.58
C GLU A 483 3.02 -39.02 21.35
N CYS A 484 3.59 -39.30 20.17
CA CYS A 484 3.23 -38.65 18.93
C CYS A 484 3.03 -39.69 17.83
N SER A 485 1.86 -39.62 17.20
CA SER A 485 1.55 -40.39 16.00
C SER A 485 2.12 -39.66 14.78
N ILE A 486 2.90 -40.35 13.96
CA ILE A 486 3.46 -39.83 12.71
C ILE A 486 2.87 -40.63 11.56
N ASN A 487 2.23 -39.95 10.62
CA ASN A 487 1.72 -40.54 9.40
C ASN A 487 2.72 -40.27 8.26
N ILE A 488 3.03 -41.31 7.51
CA ILE A 488 4.02 -41.30 6.42
C ILE A 488 3.33 -41.86 5.19
N GLU A 489 3.25 -41.06 4.14
CA GLU A 489 2.57 -41.44 2.90
C GLU A 489 3.49 -41.25 1.69
N PRO A 490 3.73 -42.30 0.87
CA PRO A 490 4.48 -42.16 -0.36
C PRO A 490 3.62 -41.47 -1.41
N PHE A 491 4.20 -40.47 -2.08
CA PHE A 491 3.53 -39.69 -3.11
C PHE A 491 4.36 -39.69 -4.38
N PHE A 492 3.78 -40.23 -5.45
CA PHE A 492 4.44 -40.36 -6.74
C PHE A 492 4.35 -39.06 -7.54
N LYS A 493 5.39 -38.78 -8.32
CA LYS A 493 5.37 -37.74 -9.35
C LYS A 493 4.25 -38.03 -10.36
N ASP A 494 3.48 -36.99 -10.70
CA ASP A 494 2.36 -37.02 -11.64
C ASP A 494 1.43 -38.24 -11.48
N ILE A 495 0.68 -38.26 -10.37
CA ILE A 495 -0.21 -39.36 -9.98
C ILE A 495 -1.20 -39.77 -11.09
N GLU A 496 -1.58 -38.83 -11.94
CA GLU A 496 -2.54 -39.04 -13.04
C GLU A 496 -1.93 -39.84 -14.21
N SER A 497 -0.63 -39.72 -14.47
CA SER A 497 0.03 -40.35 -15.62
C SER A 497 0.86 -41.59 -15.26
N ILE A 498 1.11 -41.83 -13.97
CA ILE A 498 1.96 -42.93 -13.55
C ILE A 498 1.35 -44.31 -13.82
N LYS A 499 2.19 -45.21 -14.33
CA LYS A 499 1.83 -46.62 -14.60
C LYS A 499 1.42 -47.34 -13.31
N VAL A 500 0.35 -48.14 -13.40
CA VAL A 500 -0.21 -48.88 -12.26
C VAL A 500 0.81 -49.86 -11.69
N GLU A 501 1.65 -50.47 -12.54
CA GLU A 501 2.70 -51.40 -12.12
C GLU A 501 3.72 -50.74 -11.18
N CYS A 502 4.05 -49.45 -11.39
CA CYS A 502 4.96 -48.72 -10.51
C CYS A 502 4.39 -48.62 -9.08
N LYS A 503 3.09 -48.38 -8.94
CA LYS A 503 2.40 -48.32 -7.65
C LYS A 503 2.31 -49.70 -6.98
N LEU A 504 2.02 -50.74 -7.75
CA LEU A 504 1.89 -52.11 -7.25
C LEU A 504 3.24 -52.69 -6.79
N ASN A 505 4.31 -52.40 -7.53
CA ASN A 505 5.65 -52.92 -7.25
C ASN A 505 6.43 -52.08 -6.23
N PHE A 506 5.90 -50.93 -5.80
CA PHE A 506 6.55 -50.08 -4.82
C PHE A 506 6.46 -50.71 -3.43
N ASN A 507 7.60 -51.18 -2.94
CA ASN A 507 7.77 -51.68 -1.58
C ASN A 507 9.19 -51.33 -1.11
N LEU A 508 9.29 -50.42 -0.14
CA LEU A 508 10.53 -50.08 0.53
C LEU A 508 10.56 -50.62 1.94
N ARG A 509 11.59 -51.41 2.24
CA ARG A 509 11.90 -51.85 3.59
C ARG A 509 12.90 -50.90 4.19
N LEU A 510 12.47 -50.15 5.19
CA LEU A 510 13.23 -49.06 5.79
C LEU A 510 13.67 -49.44 7.20
N VAL A 511 14.90 -49.06 7.54
CA VAL A 511 15.40 -49.01 8.92
C VAL A 511 15.41 -47.57 9.37
N LEU A 512 14.81 -47.31 10.52
CA LEU A 512 14.76 -45.99 11.13
C LEU A 512 15.90 -45.86 12.14
N ILE A 513 16.58 -44.72 12.14
CA ILE A 513 17.69 -44.44 13.05
C ILE A 513 17.52 -43.02 13.60
N CYS A 514 17.60 -42.87 14.91
CA CYS A 514 17.66 -41.58 15.59
C CYS A 514 18.89 -41.57 16.51
N LYS A 515 19.67 -40.49 16.44
CA LYS A 515 20.88 -40.32 17.27
C LYS A 515 20.57 -40.02 18.73
N ALA A 516 19.35 -39.53 19.02
CA ALA A 516 18.94 -39.13 20.36
C ALA A 516 18.41 -40.32 21.18
N SER A 517 18.94 -40.50 22.39
CA SER A 517 18.46 -41.51 23.35
C SER A 517 17.09 -41.18 23.97
N TYR A 518 16.71 -39.90 23.97
CA TYR A 518 15.43 -39.42 24.51
C TYR A 518 14.24 -39.61 23.54
N VAL A 519 14.46 -40.23 22.38
CA VAL A 519 13.41 -40.58 21.42
C VAL A 519 13.32 -42.09 21.31
N SER A 520 12.17 -42.66 21.64
CA SER A 520 11.83 -44.06 21.35
C SER A 520 11.00 -44.13 20.07
N TYR A 521 11.41 -45.01 19.16
CA TYR A 521 10.84 -45.11 17.81
C TYR A 521 10.92 -46.57 17.32
N PRO A 522 10.06 -46.97 16.36
CA PRO A 522 10.16 -48.30 15.76
C PRO A 522 11.43 -48.41 14.92
N SER A 523 12.11 -49.55 14.95
CA SER A 523 13.37 -49.75 14.22
C SER A 523 13.18 -50.04 12.72
N HIS A 524 12.02 -50.57 12.33
CA HIS A 524 11.73 -50.98 10.96
C HIS A 524 10.39 -50.42 10.50
N LEU A 525 10.30 -50.11 9.21
CA LEU A 525 9.07 -49.65 8.57
C LEU A 525 9.02 -50.22 7.15
N ASP A 526 7.94 -50.93 6.83
CA ASP A 526 7.65 -51.41 5.48
C ASP A 526 6.69 -50.43 4.80
N MET A 527 7.11 -49.83 3.69
CA MET A 527 6.36 -48.83 2.94
C MET A 527 5.97 -49.35 1.57
N SER A 528 4.73 -49.84 1.48
CA SER A 528 4.01 -49.99 0.22
C SER A 528 3.35 -48.66 -0.20
N ASN A 529 2.68 -48.61 -1.36
CA ASN A 529 1.87 -47.46 -1.79
C ASN A 529 0.59 -47.26 -0.93
N MET A 530 0.78 -46.99 0.37
CA MET A 530 -0.26 -46.73 1.36
C MET A 530 0.30 -45.87 2.48
N ALA A 531 -0.54 -45.01 3.07
CA ALA A 531 -0.19 -44.27 4.28
C ALA A 531 0.05 -45.22 5.45
N ARG A 532 1.14 -44.99 6.20
CA ARG A 532 1.51 -45.78 7.38
C ARG A 532 1.69 -44.86 8.56
N THR A 533 1.02 -45.22 9.65
CA THR A 533 1.15 -44.53 10.93
C THR A 533 2.13 -45.28 11.84
N ILE A 534 3.06 -44.56 12.44
CA ILE A 534 3.95 -45.02 13.50
C ILE A 534 3.76 -44.17 14.76
N SER A 535 3.94 -44.76 15.94
CA SER A 535 3.98 -44.02 17.21
C SER A 535 5.43 -43.83 17.65
N ILE A 536 5.78 -42.62 18.08
CA ILE A 536 7.05 -42.33 18.75
C ILE A 536 6.81 -41.75 20.13
N LYS A 537 7.80 -41.93 21.00
CA LYS A 537 7.79 -41.36 22.35
C LYS A 537 9.00 -40.45 22.52
N VAL A 538 8.78 -39.23 22.98
CA VAL A 538 9.81 -38.24 23.27
C VAL A 538 9.83 -37.97 24.78
N ASP A 539 10.94 -38.29 25.43
CA ASP A 539 11.15 -38.06 26.86
C ASP A 539 11.88 -36.73 27.10
N THR A 540 11.16 -35.73 27.61
CA THR A 540 11.76 -34.41 27.92
C THR A 540 12.31 -34.31 29.34
N SER A 541 12.14 -35.35 30.17
CA SER A 541 12.43 -35.25 31.61
C SER A 541 13.91 -35.10 31.95
N GLY A 542 14.78 -35.75 31.19
CA GLY A 542 16.23 -35.69 31.33
C GLY A 542 16.91 -34.56 30.54
N LEU A 543 16.17 -33.75 29.77
CA LEU A 543 16.75 -32.71 28.93
C LEU A 543 17.10 -31.45 29.75
N GLN A 544 18.28 -30.89 29.48
CA GLN A 544 18.69 -29.59 30.03
C GLN A 544 17.88 -28.44 29.42
N TYR A 545 17.87 -27.28 30.07
CA TYR A 545 17.25 -26.08 29.49
C TYR A 545 17.96 -25.67 28.20
N GLY A 546 17.18 -25.20 27.21
CA GLY A 546 17.68 -24.83 25.89
C GLY A 546 17.02 -25.60 24.77
N ILE A 547 17.73 -25.71 23.65
CA ILE A 547 17.24 -26.31 22.40
C ILE A 547 17.87 -27.69 22.23
N HIS A 548 17.02 -28.67 21.93
CA HIS A 548 17.43 -30.02 21.53
C HIS A 548 16.82 -30.32 20.17
N SER A 549 17.65 -30.75 19.23
CA SER A 549 17.21 -31.09 17.88
C SER A 549 17.78 -32.43 17.47
N THR A 550 16.96 -33.23 16.82
CA THR A 550 17.32 -34.54 16.26
C THR A 550 16.36 -34.85 15.10
N SER A 551 16.63 -35.92 14.38
CA SER A 551 15.71 -36.46 13.38
C SER A 551 15.67 -37.98 13.47
N ILE A 552 14.55 -38.55 13.03
CA ILE A 552 14.46 -39.97 12.71
C ILE A 552 14.73 -40.09 11.21
N ASP A 553 15.87 -40.69 10.88
CA ASP A 553 16.37 -40.85 9.52
C ASP A 553 16.00 -42.25 9.02
N ALA A 554 15.33 -42.33 7.86
CA ALA A 554 14.88 -43.58 7.28
C ALA A 554 15.81 -44.04 6.15
N PHE A 555 16.45 -45.20 6.30
CA PHE A 555 17.37 -45.78 5.32
C PHE A 555 16.76 -47.00 4.65
N ASP A 556 16.95 -47.16 3.34
CA ASP A 556 16.58 -48.40 2.64
C ASP A 556 17.55 -49.52 2.99
N VAL A 557 17.01 -50.64 3.49
CA VAL A 557 17.77 -51.83 3.88
C VAL A 557 18.61 -52.37 2.72
N ASN A 558 18.12 -52.28 1.49
CA ASN A 558 18.81 -52.82 0.32
C ASN A 558 19.96 -51.93 -0.15
N CYS A 559 19.99 -50.66 0.26
CA CYS A 559 20.98 -49.69 -0.20
C CYS A 559 21.17 -48.55 0.81
N VAL A 560 21.83 -48.83 1.94
CA VAL A 560 22.08 -47.82 3.00
C VAL A 560 23.04 -46.73 2.54
N ALA A 561 23.93 -47.02 1.58
CA ALA A 561 24.94 -46.11 1.08
C ALA A 561 24.37 -44.85 0.38
N LYS A 562 23.10 -44.86 -0.06
CA LYS A 562 22.43 -43.67 -0.60
C LYS A 562 21.94 -42.69 0.49
N GLY A 563 22.22 -42.98 1.75
CA GLY A 563 21.78 -42.15 2.85
C GLY A 563 20.26 -42.21 3.07
N PRO A 564 19.72 -41.30 3.89
CA PRO A 564 18.30 -41.35 4.25
C PRO A 564 17.40 -40.96 3.08
N VAL A 565 16.29 -41.69 2.97
CA VAL A 565 15.23 -41.49 1.97
C VAL A 565 14.32 -40.33 2.38
N PHE A 566 14.04 -40.21 3.68
CA PHE A 566 13.37 -39.07 4.30
C PHE A 566 13.84 -38.94 5.75
N ARG A 567 13.55 -37.78 6.37
CA ARG A 567 13.87 -37.47 7.77
C ARG A 567 12.63 -36.90 8.45
N ILE A 568 12.36 -37.34 9.68
CA ILE A 568 11.29 -36.77 10.51
C ILE A 568 11.94 -35.80 11.50
N PRO A 569 11.73 -34.48 11.38
CA PRO A 569 12.34 -33.51 12.28
C PRO A 569 11.70 -33.54 13.67
N ILE A 570 12.55 -33.50 14.70
CA ILE A 570 12.14 -33.41 16.11
C ILE A 570 12.91 -32.27 16.74
N THR A 571 12.22 -31.20 17.13
CA THR A 571 12.79 -30.07 17.85
C THR A 571 12.08 -29.87 19.19
N ILE A 572 12.86 -29.75 20.26
CA ILE A 572 12.38 -29.55 21.61
C ILE A 572 13.01 -28.28 22.17
N ILE A 573 12.18 -27.38 22.67
CA ILE A 573 12.60 -26.20 23.41
C ILE A 573 12.18 -26.40 24.86
N GLN A 574 13.18 -26.52 25.73
CA GLN A 574 13.01 -26.63 27.17
C GLN A 574 13.27 -25.26 27.81
N ALA A 575 12.20 -24.54 28.13
CA ALA A 575 12.29 -23.21 28.71
C ALA A 575 12.53 -23.26 30.23
N GLU A 576 13.26 -22.28 30.74
CA GLU A 576 13.53 -22.06 32.15
C GLU A 576 12.46 -21.15 32.77
N GLN A 577 12.18 -21.32 34.06
CA GLN A 577 11.32 -20.40 34.82
C GLN A 577 12.14 -19.20 35.30
N VAL A 578 11.59 -17.99 35.18
CA VAL A 578 12.27 -16.79 35.67
C VAL A 578 12.21 -16.75 37.21
N PRO A 579 13.33 -16.52 37.92
CA PRO A 579 13.36 -16.58 39.37
C PRO A 579 12.52 -15.47 40.03
N ALA A 580 11.62 -15.88 40.93
CA ALA A 580 10.92 -15.00 41.86
C ALA A 580 11.85 -14.61 43.04
N PRO A 581 11.60 -13.48 43.74
CA PRO A 581 10.53 -12.53 43.54
C PRO A 581 10.83 -11.43 42.51
N ASN A 582 12.11 -11.24 42.13
CA ASN A 582 12.55 -10.07 41.35
C ASN A 582 12.37 -10.21 39.83
N TYR A 583 12.02 -11.38 39.32
CA TYR A 583 11.82 -11.69 37.90
C TYR A 583 12.92 -11.11 36.98
N THR A 584 14.17 -11.20 37.44
CA THR A 584 15.35 -10.65 36.76
C THR A 584 16.42 -11.72 36.65
N VAL A 585 17.05 -11.80 35.47
CA VAL A 585 18.16 -12.71 35.18
C VAL A 585 19.39 -11.90 34.79
N HIS A 586 20.53 -12.24 35.38
CA HIS A 586 21.81 -11.57 35.18
C HIS A 586 22.78 -12.43 34.38
N PHE A 587 23.48 -11.80 33.44
CA PHE A 587 24.56 -12.41 32.66
C PHE A 587 25.79 -11.53 32.74
N ASP A 588 26.77 -12.00 33.49
CA ASP A 588 28.02 -11.28 33.72
C ASP A 588 29.14 -11.83 32.84
N ASN A 589 29.93 -10.90 32.28
CA ASN A 589 31.14 -11.17 31.53
C ASN A 589 30.95 -12.15 30.35
N VAL A 590 29.88 -11.96 29.56
CA VAL A 590 29.62 -12.80 28.39
C VAL A 590 30.40 -12.29 27.20
N THR A 591 31.36 -13.09 26.74
CA THR A 591 32.18 -12.77 25.56
C THR A 591 31.48 -13.14 24.26
N PHE A 592 31.46 -12.20 23.33
CA PHE A 592 30.93 -12.36 21.97
C PHE A 592 32.04 -12.16 20.94
N LYS A 593 32.34 -13.23 20.21
CA LYS A 593 33.09 -13.19 18.96
C LYS A 593 32.16 -12.78 17.81
N PRO A 594 32.67 -12.35 16.65
CA PRO A 594 31.82 -12.08 15.48
C PRO A 594 30.88 -13.25 15.21
N ASN A 595 29.58 -12.96 15.01
CA ASN A 595 28.52 -13.94 14.80
C ASN A 595 28.25 -14.92 15.96
N THR A 596 28.76 -14.65 17.17
CA THR A 596 28.34 -15.39 18.36
C THR A 596 26.88 -15.11 18.65
N ILE A 597 26.07 -16.15 18.77
CA ILE A 597 24.63 -16.09 19.06
C ILE A 597 24.39 -16.71 20.44
N LYS A 598 23.80 -15.95 21.36
CA LYS A 598 23.34 -16.44 22.67
C LYS A 598 21.82 -16.42 22.68
N ARG A 599 21.21 -17.59 22.90
CA ARG A 599 19.75 -17.77 22.93
C ARG A 599 19.32 -18.20 24.31
N HIS A 600 18.26 -17.58 24.80
CA HIS A 600 17.66 -17.89 26.10
C HIS A 600 16.18 -18.17 25.92
N PHE A 601 15.67 -19.18 26.63
CA PHE A 601 14.27 -19.57 26.56
C PHE A 601 13.66 -19.49 27.96
N TYR A 602 12.71 -18.57 28.14
CA TYR A 602 12.06 -18.34 29.42
C TYR A 602 10.55 -18.53 29.32
N VAL A 603 9.96 -19.17 30.33
CA VAL A 603 8.53 -19.08 30.56
C VAL A 603 8.26 -17.72 31.19
N VAL A 604 7.56 -16.86 30.45
CA VAL A 604 7.25 -15.50 30.92
C VAL A 604 6.33 -15.58 32.14
N PRO A 605 6.61 -14.84 33.23
CA PRO A 605 5.74 -14.81 34.41
C PRO A 605 4.29 -14.45 34.06
N GLU A 606 3.31 -15.06 34.73
CA GLU A 606 1.89 -15.02 34.34
C GLU A 606 1.29 -13.61 34.27
N LEU A 607 1.75 -12.68 35.12
CA LEU A 607 1.30 -11.28 35.15
C LEU A 607 2.22 -10.33 34.37
N ALA A 608 3.34 -10.79 33.82
CA ALA A 608 4.25 -9.93 33.06
C ALA A 608 3.64 -9.55 31.70
N THR A 609 3.74 -8.26 31.36
CA THR A 609 3.22 -7.68 30.11
C THR A 609 4.31 -7.00 29.28
N TRP A 610 5.44 -6.64 29.87
CA TRP A 610 6.64 -6.23 29.13
C TRP A 610 7.94 -6.77 29.76
N GLY A 611 8.96 -6.89 28.91
CA GLY A 611 10.33 -7.20 29.30
C GLY A 611 11.26 -6.03 29.02
N VAL A 612 12.35 -5.92 29.78
CA VAL A 612 13.41 -4.93 29.58
C VAL A 612 14.76 -5.65 29.59
N ILE A 613 15.52 -5.48 28.51
CA ILE A 613 16.92 -5.88 28.45
C ILE A 613 17.82 -4.66 28.58
N ARG A 614 18.85 -4.74 29.43
CA ARG A 614 19.90 -3.73 29.55
C ARG A 614 21.23 -4.37 29.21
N LEU A 615 21.96 -3.77 28.27
CA LEU A 615 23.26 -4.22 27.81
C LEU A 615 24.30 -3.16 28.19
N ARG A 616 25.41 -3.58 28.81
CA ARG A 616 26.55 -2.72 29.17
C ARG A 616 27.83 -3.33 28.63
N CYS A 617 28.60 -2.55 27.86
CA CYS A 617 29.94 -2.94 27.47
C CYS A 617 30.90 -2.82 28.65
N ARG A 618 31.77 -3.81 28.83
CA ARG A 618 32.83 -3.76 29.85
C ARG A 618 34.11 -3.11 29.32
N ASN A 619 34.37 -3.21 28.02
CA ASN A 619 35.58 -2.68 27.41
C ASN A 619 35.46 -1.15 27.30
N GLU A 620 36.43 -0.40 27.83
CA GLU A 620 36.37 1.07 27.92
C GLU A 620 36.47 1.76 26.55
N GLU A 621 37.04 1.10 25.54
CA GLU A 621 37.34 1.72 24.23
C GLU A 621 36.58 1.12 23.03
N GLN A 622 35.83 0.02 23.20
CA GLN A 622 35.23 -0.71 22.09
C GLN A 622 33.70 -0.64 22.07
N THR A 623 33.15 -0.15 20.95
CA THR A 623 31.73 -0.24 20.64
C THR A 623 31.40 -1.56 19.93
N GLY A 624 30.37 -2.27 20.38
CA GLY A 624 29.90 -3.50 19.74
C GLY A 624 28.59 -3.31 19.00
N ARG A 625 28.44 -3.89 17.81
CA ARG A 625 27.16 -3.96 17.09
C ARG A 625 26.50 -5.31 17.34
N PHE A 626 25.31 -5.28 17.92
CA PHE A 626 24.54 -6.45 18.30
C PHE A 626 23.18 -6.47 17.60
N VAL A 627 22.60 -7.66 17.49
CA VAL A 627 21.22 -7.89 17.09
C VAL A 627 20.50 -8.46 18.30
N LEU A 628 19.45 -7.77 18.74
CA LEU A 628 18.51 -8.28 19.72
C LEU A 628 17.29 -8.78 18.97
N HIS A 629 16.97 -10.06 19.15
CA HIS A 629 15.77 -10.66 18.60
C HIS A 629 15.00 -11.39 19.71
N CYS A 630 13.93 -10.78 20.22
CA CYS A 630 13.04 -11.41 21.20
C CYS A 630 11.72 -11.79 20.53
N MET A 631 11.21 -13.00 20.78
CA MET A 631 10.04 -13.50 20.07
C MET A 631 9.25 -14.53 20.88
N GLN A 632 7.92 -14.43 20.79
CA GLN A 632 6.99 -15.45 21.27
C GLN A 632 6.12 -15.94 20.12
N LEU A 633 6.13 -17.26 19.88
CA LEU A 633 5.18 -17.86 18.94
C LEU A 633 3.81 -17.95 19.60
N LEU A 634 2.81 -17.35 18.95
CA LEU A 634 1.42 -17.41 19.38
C LEU A 634 0.68 -18.44 18.51
N PRO A 635 -0.33 -19.15 19.04
CA PRO A 635 -1.06 -20.16 18.28
C PRO A 635 -1.66 -19.58 16.99
N LYS A 636 -1.35 -20.22 15.85
CA LYS A 636 -1.82 -19.83 14.51
C LYS A 636 -1.57 -18.36 14.17
N GLN A 637 -0.43 -17.84 14.58
CA GLN A 637 0.00 -16.49 14.24
C GLN A 637 1.43 -16.50 13.70
N SER A 638 1.71 -15.58 12.79
CA SER A 638 3.04 -15.36 12.24
C SER A 638 4.05 -15.08 13.35
N CYS A 639 5.31 -15.44 13.11
CA CYS A 639 6.41 -15.13 14.03
C CYS A 639 6.51 -13.62 14.30
N LYS A 640 6.06 -12.79 13.35
CA LYS A 640 6.05 -11.32 13.44
C LYS A 640 5.00 -10.74 14.39
N SER A 641 4.03 -11.54 14.86
CA SER A 641 2.91 -11.03 15.66
C SER A 641 3.31 -10.57 17.06
N LEU A 642 4.34 -11.17 17.66
CA LEU A 642 4.85 -10.78 18.97
C LEU A 642 6.38 -10.92 18.99
N GLU A 643 7.03 -10.02 18.26
CA GLU A 643 8.49 -9.96 18.11
C GLU A 643 9.06 -8.55 18.35
N ILE A 644 10.37 -8.53 18.61
CA ILE A 644 11.22 -7.36 18.43
C ILE A 644 12.53 -7.81 17.79
N ASN A 645 12.86 -7.29 16.62
CA ASN A 645 14.15 -7.50 15.96
C ASN A 645 14.83 -6.16 15.74
N LYS A 646 15.91 -5.89 16.48
CA LYS A 646 16.61 -4.60 16.43
C LYS A 646 18.12 -4.76 16.41
N ASN A 647 18.76 -3.98 15.54
CA ASN A 647 20.19 -3.73 15.60
C ASN A 647 20.48 -2.69 16.69
N LEU A 648 21.37 -3.02 17.61
CA LEU A 648 21.77 -2.19 18.74
C LEU A 648 23.27 -1.91 18.65
N THR A 649 23.65 -0.65 18.87
CA THR A 649 25.05 -0.28 19.09
C THR A 649 25.25 -0.13 20.59
N VAL A 650 26.07 -1.00 21.17
CA VAL A 650 26.39 -0.97 22.60
C VAL A 650 27.69 -0.21 22.78
N MET A 651 27.61 0.93 23.45
CA MET A 651 28.75 1.83 23.72
C MET A 651 29.34 1.56 25.11
N PRO A 652 30.64 1.89 25.33
CA PRO A 652 31.22 1.91 26.66
C PRO A 652 30.53 2.93 27.57
N ASN A 653 30.51 2.67 28.88
CA ASN A 653 30.03 3.57 29.95
C ASN A 653 28.54 3.97 29.93
N THR A 654 27.76 3.55 28.93
CA THR A 654 26.31 3.83 28.85
C THR A 654 25.48 2.56 28.70
N ASP A 655 24.40 2.45 29.47
CA ASP A 655 23.46 1.32 29.34
C ASP A 655 22.62 1.47 28.08
N THR A 656 22.70 0.47 27.20
CA THR A 656 21.76 0.32 26.09
C THR A 656 20.54 -0.43 26.60
N VAL A 657 19.40 0.26 26.70
CA VAL A 657 18.16 -0.30 27.24
C VAL A 657 17.13 -0.48 26.14
N GLN A 658 16.52 -1.66 26.05
CA GLN A 658 15.43 -1.94 25.12
C GLN A 658 14.29 -2.65 25.84
N SER A 659 13.08 -2.09 25.76
CA SER A 659 11.85 -2.74 26.21
C SER A 659 11.12 -3.44 25.07
N PHE A 660 10.33 -4.45 25.38
CA PHE A 660 9.53 -5.20 24.42
C PHE A 660 8.29 -5.79 25.08
N GLN A 661 7.22 -5.99 24.31
CA GLN A 661 5.97 -6.57 24.79
C GLN A 661 6.14 -8.08 25.02
N VAL A 662 5.51 -8.62 26.06
CA VAL A 662 5.45 -10.06 26.32
C VAL A 662 4.04 -10.49 26.72
N ARG A 663 3.74 -11.77 26.55
CA ARG A 663 2.54 -12.41 27.12
C ARG A 663 2.95 -13.45 28.16
N GLY A 664 2.42 -13.28 29.38
CA GLY A 664 2.59 -14.24 30.48
C GLY A 664 2.18 -15.66 30.12
N GLY A 665 2.87 -16.63 30.72
CA GLY A 665 2.62 -18.06 30.57
C GLY A 665 3.10 -18.67 29.26
N ASN A 666 3.67 -17.89 28.33
CA ASN A 666 4.19 -18.37 27.04
C ASN A 666 5.72 -18.38 27.01
N VAL A 667 6.31 -19.25 26.20
CA VAL A 667 7.77 -19.36 26.05
C VAL A 667 8.30 -18.23 25.18
N LEU A 668 9.14 -17.38 25.76
CA LEU A 668 9.89 -16.33 25.11
C LEU A 668 11.28 -16.82 24.72
N GLU A 669 11.64 -16.62 23.45
CA GLU A 669 13.03 -16.69 23.00
C GLU A 669 13.63 -15.29 23.05
N ILE A 670 14.82 -15.15 23.65
CA ILE A 670 15.61 -13.92 23.64
C ILE A 670 16.96 -14.26 23.03
N VAL A 671 17.27 -13.62 21.90
CA VAL A 671 18.53 -13.80 21.21
C VAL A 671 19.33 -12.51 21.28
N VAL A 672 20.55 -12.61 21.83
CA VAL A 672 21.58 -11.57 21.74
C VAL A 672 22.66 -12.13 20.81
N ALA A 673 22.86 -11.49 19.67
CA ALA A 673 23.86 -11.91 18.69
C ALA A 673 24.80 -10.77 18.35
N LYS A 674 26.10 -11.04 18.20
CA LYS A 674 27.03 -10.04 17.66
C LYS A 674 26.96 -10.04 16.14
N TYR A 675 26.85 -8.87 15.52
CA TYR A 675 26.73 -8.74 14.07
C TYR A 675 27.96 -9.36 13.37
N TRP A 676 27.73 -10.22 12.37
CA TRP A 676 28.78 -11.02 11.73
C TRP A 676 29.99 -10.21 11.23
N ALA A 677 29.77 -9.01 10.69
CA ALA A 677 30.84 -8.16 10.15
C ALA A 677 31.51 -7.26 11.20
N ASN A 678 31.05 -7.26 12.46
CA ASN A 678 31.65 -6.44 13.51
C ASN A 678 32.83 -7.20 14.13
N LEU A 679 34.04 -6.81 13.73
CA LEU A 679 35.30 -7.43 14.16
C LEU A 679 35.61 -7.20 15.65
N GLY A 680 36.55 -8.01 16.16
CA GLY A 680 36.99 -8.01 17.56
C GLY A 680 36.09 -8.83 18.48
N ASP A 681 36.58 -9.14 19.67
CA ASP A 681 35.80 -9.79 20.72
C ASP A 681 35.25 -8.73 21.68
N THR A 682 33.98 -8.82 22.05
CA THR A 682 33.35 -7.87 22.98
C THR A 682 32.74 -8.61 24.15
N SER A 683 33.14 -8.24 25.35
CA SER A 683 32.52 -8.75 26.58
C SER A 683 31.48 -7.76 27.08
N ILE A 684 30.25 -8.25 27.24
CA ILE A 684 29.12 -7.46 27.74
C ILE A 684 28.53 -8.10 28.99
N ASN A 685 28.02 -7.25 29.87
CA ASN A 685 27.09 -7.65 30.92
C ASN A 685 25.69 -7.29 30.44
N TYR A 686 24.73 -8.18 30.64
CA TYR A 686 23.35 -7.84 30.36
C TYR A 686 22.40 -8.50 31.35
N LEU A 687 21.29 -7.82 31.57
CA LEU A 687 20.22 -8.30 32.42
C LEU A 687 18.89 -8.24 31.67
N ILE A 688 18.03 -9.19 31.99
CA ILE A 688 16.67 -9.31 31.47
C ILE A 688 15.75 -9.23 32.68
N SER A 689 14.82 -8.27 32.67
CA SER A 689 13.84 -8.06 33.75
C SER A 689 12.43 -8.06 33.18
N PHE A 690 11.49 -8.64 33.91
CA PHE A 690 10.08 -8.70 33.54
C PHE A 690 9.23 -7.87 34.50
N HIS A 691 8.28 -7.16 33.92
CA HIS A 691 7.38 -6.24 34.61
C HIS A 691 5.98 -6.44 34.03
N GLY A 692 4.94 -6.07 34.75
CA GLY A 692 3.61 -6.19 34.17
C GLY A 692 2.48 -5.51 34.92
N ILE A 693 1.56 -4.94 34.14
CA ILE A 693 0.25 -4.48 34.60
C ILE A 693 -0.77 -5.13 33.67
N LYS A 694 -1.22 -6.32 34.05
CA LYS A 694 -2.12 -7.15 33.24
C LYS A 694 -3.56 -6.68 33.40
N PRO A 695 -4.24 -6.21 32.33
CA PRO A 695 -5.66 -5.95 32.39
C PRO A 695 -6.45 -7.26 32.37
N SER A 696 -7.56 -7.28 33.11
CA SER A 696 -8.59 -8.32 33.04
C SER A 696 -9.18 -8.47 31.63
N GLN A 697 -9.20 -7.39 30.84
CA GLN A 697 -9.67 -7.34 29.46
C GLN A 697 -8.57 -6.77 28.55
N PRO A 698 -7.86 -7.59 27.75
CA PRO A 698 -6.77 -7.15 26.88
C PRO A 698 -7.24 -6.41 25.63
N SER A 699 -8.53 -6.50 25.29
CA SER A 699 -9.15 -5.67 24.26
C SER A 699 -10.46 -5.12 24.82
N ILE A 700 -10.61 -3.80 24.72
CA ILE A 700 -11.78 -3.10 25.26
C ILE A 700 -12.71 -2.75 24.10
N SER A 701 -13.97 -3.16 24.19
CA SER A 701 -15.05 -2.69 23.31
C SER A 701 -16.10 -2.00 24.17
N MET A 702 -16.28 -0.71 23.93
CA MET A 702 -17.18 0.14 24.72
C MET A 702 -18.23 0.76 23.81
N PHE A 703 -19.50 0.70 24.19
CA PHE A 703 -20.57 1.41 23.49
C PHE A 703 -20.82 2.77 24.12
N ALA A 704 -21.06 3.79 23.29
CA ALA A 704 -21.34 5.13 23.76
C ALA A 704 -22.57 5.22 24.69
N SER A 705 -23.54 4.33 24.53
CA SER A 705 -24.77 4.26 25.32
C SER A 705 -24.68 3.43 26.61
N GLU A 706 -23.60 2.66 26.81
CA GLU A 706 -23.45 1.78 27.99
C GLU A 706 -22.94 2.50 29.25
N GLY A 707 -22.60 3.79 29.16
CA GLY A 707 -22.17 4.59 30.30
C GLY A 707 -20.71 4.34 30.70
N ILE A 708 -20.46 4.00 31.97
CA ILE A 708 -19.10 3.85 32.52
C ILE A 708 -18.63 2.40 32.35
N HIS A 709 -17.48 2.20 31.70
CA HIS A 709 -16.88 0.87 31.53
C HIS A 709 -15.97 0.54 32.71
N SER A 710 -16.18 -0.59 33.37
CA SER A 710 -15.32 -1.04 34.48
C SER A 710 -14.36 -2.15 34.04
N LEU A 711 -13.12 -2.09 34.51
CA LEU A 711 -12.12 -3.14 34.31
C LEU A 711 -11.17 -3.20 35.50
N GLN A 712 -10.58 -4.36 35.73
CA GLN A 712 -9.52 -4.53 36.75
C GLN A 712 -8.16 -4.66 36.08
N VAL A 713 -7.12 -4.14 36.74
CA VAL A 713 -5.72 -4.34 36.36
C VAL A 713 -4.93 -4.91 37.53
N SER A 714 -4.04 -5.85 37.24
CA SER A 714 -3.21 -6.52 38.24
C SER A 714 -1.73 -6.27 37.96
N SER A 715 -1.00 -5.75 38.95
CA SER A 715 0.46 -5.55 38.87
C SER A 715 1.22 -6.85 39.23
N LEU A 716 2.40 -7.04 38.65
CA LEU A 716 3.28 -8.18 38.93
C LEU A 716 4.07 -7.97 40.23
N GLN A 717 4.70 -6.80 40.38
CA GLN A 717 5.57 -6.42 41.51
C GLN A 717 5.14 -5.11 42.18
N GLY A 718 3.92 -4.64 41.93
CA GLY A 718 3.43 -3.37 42.47
C GLY A 718 3.87 -2.15 41.69
N GLU A 719 4.04 -2.31 40.37
CA GLU A 719 4.34 -1.24 39.43
C GLU A 719 3.34 -0.07 39.51
N GLU A 720 3.81 1.15 39.26
CA GLU A 720 2.96 2.34 39.26
C GLU A 720 1.97 2.35 38.10
N ILE A 721 0.68 2.53 38.41
CA ILE A 721 -0.41 2.47 37.44
C ILE A 721 -0.93 3.87 37.15
N LEU A 722 -0.78 4.30 35.89
CA LEU A 722 -1.29 5.57 35.35
C LEU A 722 -1.94 5.30 33.98
N PRO A 723 -3.24 4.96 33.94
CA PRO A 723 -3.93 4.64 32.70
C PRO A 723 -4.03 5.85 31.77
N CYS A 724 -3.71 5.64 30.49
CA CYS A 724 -3.84 6.62 29.43
C CYS A 724 -4.55 5.96 28.23
N ILE A 725 -5.68 6.54 27.83
CA ILE A 725 -6.49 6.06 26.70
C ILE A 725 -6.46 7.13 25.61
N THR A 726 -6.07 6.74 24.40
CA THR A 726 -6.03 7.64 23.24
C THR A 726 -6.72 7.01 22.04
N LEU A 727 -7.75 7.65 21.53
CA LEU A 727 -8.42 7.30 20.26
C LEU A 727 -7.79 8.13 19.14
N LYS A 728 -7.32 7.45 18.09
CA LYS A 728 -6.51 8.04 17.02
C LYS A 728 -7.22 8.05 15.68
N ASN A 729 -8.06 7.05 15.41
CA ASN A 729 -8.72 6.91 14.12
C ASN A 729 -10.23 6.75 14.29
N SER A 730 -11.00 7.34 13.39
CA SER A 730 -12.41 6.98 13.16
C SER A 730 -12.50 5.89 12.10
N VAL A 731 -13.46 4.99 12.23
CA VAL A 731 -13.68 3.91 11.28
C VAL A 731 -15.09 3.99 10.72
N GLN A 732 -15.18 4.03 9.40
CA GLN A 732 -16.43 3.97 8.66
C GLN A 732 -16.57 2.59 8.01
N ILE A 733 -17.74 1.96 8.16
CA ILE A 733 -18.05 0.70 7.50
C ILE A 733 -18.70 1.03 6.16
N LEU A 734 -18.10 0.57 5.06
CA LEU A 734 -18.63 0.75 3.70
C LEU A 734 -19.17 -0.57 3.19
N ARG A 735 -20.44 -0.58 2.78
CA ARG A 735 -21.04 -1.70 2.04
C ARG A 735 -20.80 -1.53 0.54
N PRO A 736 -20.70 -2.63 -0.21
CA PRO A 736 -20.50 -2.55 -1.65
C PRO A 736 -21.71 -1.88 -2.32
N THR A 737 -21.45 -0.95 -3.23
CA THR A 737 -22.48 -0.32 -4.08
C THR A 737 -22.77 -1.16 -5.32
N ASP A 738 -21.80 -1.93 -5.78
CA ASP A 738 -21.89 -2.86 -6.92
C ASP A 738 -20.96 -4.05 -6.69
N ALA A 739 -21.39 -5.24 -7.10
CA ALA A 739 -20.65 -6.49 -6.99
C ALA A 739 -20.86 -7.33 -8.26
N LYS A 740 -19.79 -7.53 -9.03
CA LYS A 740 -19.85 -8.23 -10.33
C LYS A 740 -18.86 -9.37 -10.39
N ILE A 741 -19.34 -10.54 -10.80
CA ILE A 741 -18.51 -11.73 -11.01
C ILE A 741 -18.39 -12.00 -12.49
N ASN A 742 -17.15 -12.01 -13.01
CA ASN A 742 -16.86 -12.23 -14.41
C ASN A 742 -15.83 -13.35 -14.58
N ALA A 743 -15.91 -14.10 -15.68
CA ALA A 743 -14.82 -14.99 -16.08
C ALA A 743 -13.67 -14.15 -16.66
N LEU A 744 -12.45 -14.40 -16.21
CA LEU A 744 -11.27 -13.72 -16.75
C LEU A 744 -10.88 -14.26 -18.14
N THR A 745 -9.97 -13.55 -18.80
CA THR A 745 -9.48 -13.86 -20.15
C THR A 745 -8.65 -15.15 -20.21
N ALA A 746 -8.26 -15.57 -21.42
CA ALA A 746 -7.47 -16.79 -21.69
C ALA A 746 -6.15 -16.91 -20.90
N ARG A 747 -5.58 -15.78 -20.46
CA ARG A 747 -4.37 -15.75 -19.63
C ARG A 747 -4.59 -16.31 -18.22
N ASP A 748 -5.81 -16.24 -17.72
CA ASP A 748 -6.17 -16.55 -16.34
C ASP A 748 -6.93 -17.90 -16.30
N ILE A 749 -6.37 -18.90 -16.99
CA ILE A 749 -6.87 -20.28 -17.01
C ILE A 749 -5.74 -21.20 -16.55
N ILE A 750 -5.95 -21.93 -15.45
CA ILE A 750 -4.96 -22.89 -14.96
C ILE A 750 -5.11 -24.20 -15.74
N PRO A 751 -4.08 -24.69 -16.44
CA PRO A 751 -4.19 -25.93 -17.20
C PRO A 751 -4.45 -27.15 -16.29
N LYS A 752 -5.32 -28.10 -16.68
CA LYS A 752 -6.13 -28.15 -17.91
C LYS A 752 -7.53 -27.54 -17.70
N GLY A 753 -7.75 -26.32 -18.19
CA GLY A 753 -9.08 -25.73 -18.35
C GLY A 753 -9.76 -25.17 -17.09
N ARG A 754 -9.05 -25.00 -15.97
CA ARG A 754 -9.61 -24.37 -14.76
C ARG A 754 -9.67 -22.85 -14.94
N GLN A 755 -10.83 -22.36 -15.36
CA GLN A 755 -11.09 -20.93 -15.55
C GLN A 755 -11.05 -20.19 -14.20
N ILE A 756 -10.29 -19.09 -14.12
CA ILE A 756 -10.33 -18.18 -12.97
C ILE A 756 -11.41 -17.13 -13.20
N TYR A 757 -12.19 -16.86 -12.16
CA TYR A 757 -13.19 -15.79 -12.10
C TYR A 757 -12.67 -14.65 -11.23
N GLU A 758 -13.13 -13.44 -11.52
CA GLU A 758 -12.94 -12.26 -10.68
C GLU A 758 -14.26 -11.81 -10.08
N LEU A 759 -14.23 -11.33 -8.85
CA LEU A 759 -15.26 -10.55 -8.19
C LEU A 759 -14.74 -9.12 -8.04
N ILE A 760 -15.43 -8.16 -8.65
CA ILE A 760 -15.16 -6.73 -8.51
C ILE A 760 -16.20 -6.12 -7.57
N LEU A 761 -15.75 -5.64 -6.42
CA LEU A 761 -16.55 -4.92 -5.43
C LEU A 761 -16.25 -3.43 -5.54
N SER A 762 -17.28 -2.61 -5.70
CA SER A 762 -17.16 -1.15 -5.71
C SER A 762 -17.72 -0.55 -4.42
N TYR A 763 -17.00 0.42 -3.84
CA TYR A 763 -17.42 1.14 -2.64
C TYR A 763 -17.26 2.64 -2.89
N SER A 764 -18.21 3.45 -2.42
CA SER A 764 -18.16 4.91 -2.56
C SER A 764 -18.24 5.59 -1.20
N PHE A 765 -17.49 6.67 -0.99
CA PHE A 765 -17.51 7.45 0.23
C PHE A 765 -17.17 8.93 -0.02
N HIS A 766 -17.60 9.79 0.91
CA HIS A 766 -17.36 11.23 0.88
C HIS A 766 -16.52 11.65 2.09
N LEU A 767 -15.55 12.54 1.87
CA LEU A 767 -14.76 13.18 2.93
C LEU A 767 -15.13 14.66 3.05
N ASN A 768 -15.55 15.09 4.25
CA ASN A 768 -15.84 16.49 4.55
C ASN A 768 -14.58 17.34 4.74
N LYS A 769 -13.46 16.70 5.07
CA LYS A 769 -12.16 17.32 5.36
C LYS A 769 -11.02 16.39 4.94
N ALA A 770 -9.87 16.96 4.62
CA ALA A 770 -8.67 16.22 4.30
C ALA A 770 -8.19 15.36 5.48
N THR A 771 -7.84 14.11 5.22
CA THR A 771 -7.33 13.18 6.23
C THR A 771 -6.56 12.00 5.61
N ASP A 772 -5.77 11.32 6.43
CA ASP A 772 -5.12 10.06 6.07
C ASP A 772 -6.15 8.91 6.15
N VAL A 773 -6.24 8.13 5.08
CA VAL A 773 -7.22 7.05 4.91
C VAL A 773 -6.50 5.73 4.61
N THR A 774 -6.97 4.66 5.26
CA THR A 774 -6.50 3.29 5.08
C THR A 774 -7.69 2.34 4.92
N PRO A 775 -8.00 1.91 3.69
CA PRO A 775 -8.95 0.83 3.44
C PRO A 775 -8.44 -0.49 4.01
N ASN A 776 -9.31 -1.24 4.68
CA ASN A 776 -9.02 -2.54 5.27
C ASN A 776 -10.14 -3.54 4.95
N TYR A 777 -9.84 -4.52 4.10
CA TYR A 777 -10.71 -5.65 3.80
C TYR A 777 -10.47 -6.80 4.79
N ALA A 778 -11.03 -6.64 6.00
CA ALA A 778 -10.68 -7.42 7.19
C ALA A 778 -10.78 -8.95 7.07
N ILE A 779 -11.50 -9.48 6.07
CA ILE A 779 -11.63 -10.93 5.87
C ILE A 779 -10.33 -11.54 5.35
N LEU A 780 -9.61 -10.84 4.47
CA LEU A 780 -8.43 -11.37 3.78
C LEU A 780 -7.15 -10.56 4.08
N SER A 781 -7.29 -9.34 4.60
CA SER A 781 -6.20 -8.36 4.64
C SER A 781 -4.98 -8.80 5.44
N ASP A 782 -5.15 -9.72 6.38
CA ASP A 782 -4.06 -10.19 7.25
C ASP A 782 -3.31 -11.40 6.67
N VAL A 783 -3.81 -12.00 5.59
CA VAL A 783 -3.23 -13.20 4.95
C VAL A 783 -2.75 -12.92 3.53
N LEU A 784 -1.83 -13.72 3.01
CA LEU A 784 -1.33 -13.62 1.63
C LEU A 784 -1.17 -15.01 0.99
N TYR A 785 -0.26 -15.82 1.53
CA TYR A 785 0.07 -17.15 0.98
C TYR A 785 -0.88 -18.23 1.48
N GLU A 786 -1.27 -18.12 2.74
CA GLU A 786 -2.16 -19.01 3.48
C GLU A 786 -3.64 -18.73 3.22
N SER A 787 -3.94 -17.73 2.39
CA SER A 787 -5.28 -17.37 1.96
C SER A 787 -5.88 -18.46 1.06
N GLU A 788 -7.18 -18.67 1.21
CA GLU A 788 -7.98 -19.51 0.32
C GLU A 788 -8.21 -18.82 -1.05
N PHE A 789 -8.19 -17.48 -1.06
CA PHE A 789 -8.35 -16.65 -2.26
C PHE A 789 -6.99 -16.15 -2.76
N GLU A 790 -6.82 -16.10 -4.07
CA GLU A 790 -5.53 -15.71 -4.69
C GLU A 790 -5.37 -14.18 -4.88
N SER A 791 -6.35 -13.35 -4.51
CA SER A 791 -6.30 -11.90 -4.72
C SER A 791 -7.17 -11.14 -3.73
N GLN A 792 -6.71 -9.95 -3.32
CA GLN A 792 -7.48 -8.97 -2.53
C GLN A 792 -7.07 -7.52 -2.84
N PHE A 793 -6.61 -7.29 -4.06
CA PHE A 793 -6.00 -6.04 -4.47
C PHE A 793 -7.07 -4.95 -4.67
N TRP A 794 -6.89 -3.77 -4.07
CA TRP A 794 -7.80 -2.64 -4.19
C TRP A 794 -7.15 -1.40 -4.79
N LEU A 795 -7.96 -0.63 -5.52
CA LEU A 795 -7.60 0.62 -6.19
C LEU A 795 -8.56 1.72 -5.70
N LEU A 796 -8.00 2.86 -5.29
CA LEU A 796 -8.74 4.03 -4.81
C LEU A 796 -8.69 5.14 -5.86
N TYR A 797 -9.85 5.71 -6.18
CA TYR A 797 -10.02 6.75 -7.18
C TYR A 797 -10.77 7.97 -6.64
N ASP A 798 -10.51 9.13 -7.22
CA ASP A 798 -11.31 10.34 -7.03
C ASP A 798 -12.53 10.39 -7.97
N SER A 799 -13.28 11.50 -7.94
CA SER A 799 -14.44 11.74 -8.81
C SER A 799 -14.11 11.83 -10.30
N ASN A 800 -12.86 12.14 -10.64
CA ASN A 800 -12.36 12.25 -12.02
C ASN A 800 -11.76 10.95 -12.54
N LYS A 801 -11.92 9.83 -11.79
CA LYS A 801 -11.31 8.52 -12.06
C LYS A 801 -9.78 8.52 -11.96
N GLN A 802 -9.16 9.56 -11.43
CA GLN A 802 -7.74 9.58 -11.13
C GLN A 802 -7.45 8.57 -10.02
N MET A 803 -6.45 7.71 -10.23
CA MET A 803 -6.02 6.76 -9.21
C MET A 803 -5.23 7.50 -8.12
N MET A 804 -5.75 7.51 -6.90
CA MET A 804 -5.14 8.14 -5.73
C MET A 804 -4.18 7.20 -4.99
N GLY A 805 -4.41 5.88 -5.08
CA GLY A 805 -3.51 4.87 -4.53
C GLY A 805 -4.10 3.47 -4.60
N CYS A 806 -3.37 2.51 -4.03
CA CYS A 806 -3.74 1.10 -4.04
C CYS A 806 -3.16 0.38 -2.82
N GLY A 807 -3.65 -0.85 -2.58
CA GLY A 807 -3.13 -1.71 -1.53
C GLY A 807 -3.58 -3.16 -1.69
N ASP A 808 -3.02 -4.02 -0.85
CA ASP A 808 -3.25 -5.47 -0.82
C ASP A 808 -3.18 -5.96 0.64
N SER A 809 -2.64 -7.16 0.91
CA SER A 809 -2.35 -7.67 2.26
C SER A 809 -1.57 -6.66 3.12
N TYR A 810 -1.83 -6.65 4.43
CA TYR A 810 -1.22 -5.81 5.46
C TYR A 810 -1.62 -4.32 5.34
N PRO A 811 -2.87 -3.96 5.71
CA PRO A 811 -3.44 -2.61 5.51
C PRO A 811 -2.58 -1.47 6.06
N SER A 812 -1.85 -1.71 7.15
CA SER A 812 -0.97 -0.73 7.79
C SER A 812 0.16 -0.23 6.87
N LYS A 813 0.49 -0.95 5.80
CA LYS A 813 1.47 -0.53 4.78
C LYS A 813 0.92 0.56 3.85
N TYR A 814 -0.40 0.76 3.78
CA TYR A 814 -1.07 1.60 2.78
C TYR A 814 -1.91 2.71 3.43
N SER A 815 -1.28 3.83 3.76
CA SER A 815 -1.96 5.05 4.21
C SER A 815 -1.88 6.13 3.14
N ILE A 816 -3.04 6.64 2.70
CA ILE A 816 -3.14 7.62 1.61
C ILE A 816 -3.77 8.89 2.17
N LYS A 817 -3.10 10.03 1.98
CA LYS A 817 -3.68 11.33 2.34
C LYS A 817 -4.63 11.80 1.24
N LEU A 818 -5.88 12.03 1.62
CA LEU A 818 -6.95 12.47 0.71
C LEU A 818 -7.45 13.85 1.12
N GLU A 819 -7.90 14.61 0.12
CA GLU A 819 -8.52 15.91 0.31
C GLU A 819 -10.04 15.77 0.51
N LYS A 820 -10.74 16.88 0.70
CA LYS A 820 -12.21 16.89 0.72
C LYS A 820 -12.74 16.49 -0.66
N GLY A 821 -13.72 15.58 -0.72
CA GLY A 821 -14.31 15.14 -1.98
C GLY A 821 -14.94 13.76 -1.95
N ASP A 822 -15.41 13.32 -3.12
CA ASP A 822 -15.99 12.00 -3.35
C ASP A 822 -14.94 11.03 -3.90
N TYR A 823 -14.94 9.81 -3.37
CA TYR A 823 -13.98 8.77 -3.70
C TYR A 823 -14.66 7.42 -3.95
N THR A 824 -14.02 6.60 -4.80
CA THR A 824 -14.46 5.24 -5.12
C THR A 824 -13.32 4.24 -4.93
N ILE A 825 -13.57 3.16 -4.19
CA ILE A 825 -12.66 2.03 -4.05
C ILE A 825 -13.19 0.89 -4.93
N LYS A 826 -12.33 0.29 -5.74
CA LYS A 826 -12.58 -0.98 -6.43
C LYS A 826 -11.67 -2.05 -5.86
N LEU A 827 -12.23 -3.18 -5.44
CA LEU A 827 -11.53 -4.32 -4.87
C LEU A 827 -11.72 -5.55 -5.77
N GLN A 828 -10.64 -6.26 -6.11
CA GLN A 828 -10.67 -7.48 -6.92
C GLN A 828 -10.27 -8.71 -6.11
N VAL A 829 -11.21 -9.65 -6.00
CA VAL A 829 -10.97 -10.99 -5.45
C VAL A 829 -11.03 -12.01 -6.60
N ARG A 830 -10.15 -13.01 -6.59
CA ARG A 830 -10.05 -14.00 -7.67
C ARG A 830 -10.07 -15.41 -7.12
N HIS A 831 -10.72 -16.30 -7.87
CA HIS A 831 -10.78 -17.72 -7.56
C HIS A 831 -11.27 -18.55 -8.76
N GLU A 832 -10.87 -19.82 -8.87
CA GLU A 832 -11.37 -20.72 -9.93
C GLU A 832 -12.80 -21.24 -9.66
N ARG A 833 -13.17 -21.29 -8.37
CA ARG A 833 -14.52 -21.63 -7.95
C ARG A 833 -15.38 -20.37 -7.80
N ARG A 834 -16.36 -20.23 -8.69
CA ARG A 834 -17.35 -19.13 -8.66
C ARG A 834 -18.15 -19.09 -7.36
N ASP A 835 -18.55 -20.25 -6.83
CA ASP A 835 -19.38 -20.34 -5.62
C ASP A 835 -18.68 -19.82 -4.35
N TYR A 836 -17.35 -19.73 -4.36
CA TYR A 836 -16.59 -19.10 -3.28
C TYR A 836 -16.64 -17.57 -3.37
N LEU A 837 -16.64 -17.03 -4.59
CA LEU A 837 -16.76 -15.58 -4.83
C LEU A 837 -18.18 -15.09 -4.53
N ASP A 838 -19.20 -15.88 -4.84
CA ASP A 838 -20.61 -15.54 -4.53
C ASP A 838 -20.81 -15.29 -3.02
N LYS A 839 -20.02 -15.92 -2.15
CA LYS A 839 -20.08 -15.70 -0.69
C LYS A 839 -19.51 -14.35 -0.24
N LEU A 840 -18.77 -13.65 -1.11
CA LEU A 840 -18.10 -12.40 -0.79
C LEU A 840 -18.81 -11.16 -1.36
N THR A 841 -19.91 -11.31 -2.10
CA THR A 841 -20.58 -10.20 -2.81
C THR A 841 -21.06 -9.08 -1.89
N ASP A 842 -21.48 -9.42 -0.67
CA ASP A 842 -22.04 -8.45 0.30
C ASP A 842 -21.03 -7.99 1.36
N THR A 843 -19.74 -8.33 1.17
CA THR A 843 -18.72 -8.07 2.19
C THR A 843 -18.37 -6.59 2.27
N SER A 844 -18.40 -6.05 3.49
CA SER A 844 -18.06 -4.66 3.76
C SER A 844 -16.55 -4.45 3.90
N ILE A 845 -16.07 -3.26 3.54
CA ILE A 845 -14.70 -2.80 3.80
C ILE A 845 -14.70 -1.80 4.96
N LEU A 846 -13.65 -1.84 5.79
CA LEU A 846 -13.42 -0.90 6.88
C LEU A 846 -12.55 0.25 6.37
N LEU A 847 -13.06 1.48 6.44
CA LEU A 847 -12.32 2.68 6.07
C LEU A 847 -11.79 3.35 7.33
N ASN A 848 -10.50 3.17 7.63
CA ASN A 848 -9.85 3.83 8.76
C ASN A 848 -9.44 5.25 8.35
N GLN A 849 -9.88 6.25 9.10
CA GLN A 849 -9.59 7.67 8.89
C GLN A 849 -8.88 8.23 10.12
N LYS A 850 -7.75 8.92 9.93
CA LYS A 850 -7.01 9.51 11.05
C LYS A 850 -7.74 10.74 11.60
N LEU A 851 -7.83 10.86 12.92
CA LEU A 851 -8.42 12.03 13.55
C LEU A 851 -7.41 13.20 13.54
N PRO A 852 -7.85 14.44 13.26
CA PRO A 852 -6.98 15.62 13.31
C PRO A 852 -6.34 15.84 14.68
N SER A 853 -7.08 15.56 15.74
CA SER A 853 -6.64 15.60 17.13
C SER A 853 -7.00 14.29 17.83
N THR A 854 -6.05 13.70 18.55
CA THR A 854 -6.30 12.49 19.33
C THR A 854 -7.28 12.77 20.46
N ILE A 855 -8.25 11.89 20.66
CA ILE A 855 -9.25 12.02 21.72
C ILE A 855 -8.80 11.21 22.93
N ALA A 856 -8.69 11.85 24.09
CA ALA A 856 -8.37 11.18 25.34
C ALA A 856 -9.65 10.84 26.13
N LEU A 857 -9.76 9.59 26.57
CA LEU A 857 -10.79 9.16 27.52
C LEU A 857 -10.24 9.24 28.94
N ASP A 858 -11.08 9.72 29.86
CA ASP A 858 -10.71 9.88 31.26
C ASP A 858 -10.97 8.58 32.02
N VAL A 859 -10.04 8.23 32.92
CA VAL A 859 -10.08 6.99 33.72
C VAL A 859 -10.02 7.36 35.19
N TYR A 860 -10.84 6.71 36.02
CA TYR A 860 -11.06 7.03 37.43
C TYR A 860 -10.87 5.81 38.34
N SER A 861 -10.52 6.06 39.59
CA SER A 861 -10.29 5.02 40.62
C SER A 861 -11.56 4.51 41.28
N SER A 862 -12.68 5.24 41.16
CA SER A 862 -13.96 4.83 41.74
C SER A 862 -15.12 5.20 40.81
N HIS A 863 -16.20 4.42 40.88
CA HIS A 863 -17.40 4.65 40.10
C HIS A 863 -18.03 6.02 40.40
N ALA A 864 -18.06 6.45 41.68
CA ALA A 864 -18.59 7.74 42.07
C ALA A 864 -17.81 8.92 41.45
N GLN A 865 -16.48 8.83 41.42
CA GLN A 865 -15.63 9.84 40.77
C GLN A 865 -15.80 9.86 39.26
N ALA A 866 -16.03 8.71 38.62
CA ALA A 866 -16.28 8.63 37.19
C ALA A 866 -17.60 9.30 36.77
N ILE A 867 -18.62 9.27 37.64
CA ILE A 867 -19.89 9.99 37.41
C ILE A 867 -19.70 11.50 37.51
N VAL A 868 -19.00 11.96 38.56
CA VAL A 868 -18.84 13.40 38.86
C VAL A 868 -17.78 14.06 37.97
N GLY A 869 -16.80 13.28 37.47
CA GLY A 869 -15.72 13.77 36.62
C GLY A 869 -14.60 14.48 37.37
N ASP A 870 -14.33 14.10 38.62
CA ASP A 870 -13.37 14.75 39.51
C ASP A 870 -11.92 14.20 39.37
N LYS A 871 -11.35 13.59 40.42
CA LYS A 871 -9.95 13.13 40.44
C LYS A 871 -9.71 11.89 39.57
N LYS A 872 -8.79 11.99 38.60
CA LYS A 872 -8.34 10.89 37.72
C LYS A 872 -7.60 9.78 38.47
N ALA A 873 -7.63 8.57 37.90
CA ALA A 873 -6.95 7.39 38.43
C ALA A 873 -5.43 7.53 38.41
N ALA A 874 -4.79 7.34 39.57
CA ALA A 874 -3.36 7.15 39.69
C ALA A 874 -3.09 6.29 40.93
N PHE A 875 -2.30 5.23 40.78
CA PHE A 875 -1.90 4.35 41.88
C PHE A 875 -0.38 4.35 42.00
N GLY A 876 0.11 4.63 43.21
CA GLY A 876 1.54 4.61 43.50
C GLY A 876 2.08 3.18 43.63
N HIS A 877 3.41 3.08 43.74
CA HIS A 877 4.11 1.82 43.84
C HIS A 877 3.69 1.04 45.10
N THR A 878 3.39 -0.26 44.97
CA THR A 878 3.10 -1.17 46.09
C THR A 878 4.22 -2.18 46.28
N LEU A 879 4.41 -2.74 47.48
CA LEU A 879 5.47 -3.73 47.73
C LEU A 879 5.15 -5.13 47.18
N HIS A 880 3.88 -5.37 46.82
CA HIS A 880 3.36 -6.66 46.37
C HIS A 880 2.42 -6.47 45.19
N SER A 881 2.13 -7.56 44.47
CA SER A 881 1.10 -7.61 43.43
C SER A 881 -0.24 -7.12 43.98
N SER A 882 -0.83 -6.14 43.32
CA SER A 882 -2.11 -5.54 43.70
C SER A 882 -3.05 -5.53 42.51
N THR A 883 -4.33 -5.78 42.77
CA THR A 883 -5.39 -5.66 41.75
C THR A 883 -6.24 -4.44 42.09
N VAL A 884 -6.37 -3.52 41.14
CA VAL A 884 -7.14 -2.28 41.33
C VAL A 884 -8.23 -2.14 40.26
N PRO A 885 -9.43 -1.63 40.62
CA PRO A 885 -10.47 -1.33 39.66
C PRO A 885 -10.22 0.02 38.97
N LEU A 886 -10.50 0.07 37.68
CA LEU A 886 -10.47 1.26 36.83
C LEU A 886 -11.84 1.45 36.18
N TYR A 887 -12.28 2.71 36.10
CA TYR A 887 -13.56 3.10 35.51
C TYR A 887 -13.32 4.11 34.39
N ILE A 888 -13.69 3.77 33.15
CA ILE A 888 -13.54 4.62 31.97
C ILE A 888 -14.86 5.35 31.75
N SER A 889 -14.83 6.68 31.69
CA SER A 889 -16.03 7.48 31.43
C SER A 889 -16.42 7.48 29.95
N ALA A 890 -17.72 7.66 29.67
CA ALA A 890 -18.22 7.84 28.32
C ALA A 890 -17.70 9.16 27.71
N LEU A 891 -17.59 9.18 26.38
CA LEU A 891 -17.18 10.35 25.64
C LEU A 891 -18.28 11.43 25.71
N THR A 892 -17.92 12.65 26.08
CA THR A 892 -18.85 13.78 26.05
C THR A 892 -19.07 14.26 24.61
N THR A 893 -20.28 14.75 24.31
CA THR A 893 -20.65 15.25 22.97
C THR A 893 -19.76 16.39 22.46
N ASP A 894 -19.12 17.13 23.36
CA ASP A 894 -18.24 18.26 23.00
C ASP A 894 -16.88 17.79 22.48
N LYS A 895 -16.39 16.62 22.93
CA LYS A 895 -15.09 16.05 22.52
C LYS A 895 -15.16 15.38 21.14
N PHE A 896 -16.35 14.99 20.67
CA PHE A 896 -16.54 14.42 19.33
C PHE A 896 -17.90 14.79 18.74
N SER A 897 -17.88 15.58 17.66
CA SER A 897 -19.07 15.90 16.87
C SER A 897 -19.06 15.11 15.56
N SER A 898 -20.08 14.28 15.37
CA SER A 898 -20.30 13.50 14.14
C SER A 898 -20.51 14.38 12.90
N LYS A 899 -20.96 15.64 13.07
CA LYS A 899 -21.13 16.58 11.94
C LYS A 899 -19.81 17.04 11.34
N THR A 900 -18.73 17.09 12.13
CA THR A 900 -17.44 17.62 11.71
C THR A 900 -16.41 16.54 11.34
N ASN A 901 -16.68 15.27 11.68
CA ASN A 901 -15.71 14.16 11.66
C ASN A 901 -16.10 12.97 10.76
N ASN A 902 -16.81 13.23 9.64
CA ASN A 902 -17.36 12.21 8.72
C ASN A 902 -18.28 11.18 9.44
N PHE A 903 -18.95 10.31 8.66
CA PHE A 903 -19.83 9.27 9.22
C PHE A 903 -19.03 8.11 9.81
N ALA A 904 -18.51 8.29 11.02
CA ALA A 904 -17.83 7.23 11.78
C ALA A 904 -18.85 6.29 12.45
N HIS A 905 -18.58 4.98 12.41
CA HIS A 905 -19.36 3.97 13.14
C HIS A 905 -18.72 3.63 14.49
N PHE A 906 -17.38 3.63 14.55
CA PHE A 906 -16.63 3.46 15.79
C PHE A 906 -15.28 4.16 15.71
N LEU A 907 -14.68 4.44 16.86
CA LEU A 907 -13.34 4.97 17.01
C LEU A 907 -12.39 3.87 17.49
N ILE A 908 -11.15 3.89 17.01
CA ILE A 908 -10.11 2.95 17.46
C ILE A 908 -8.92 3.71 18.03
N GLY A 909 -8.28 3.06 18.99
CA GLY A 909 -7.18 3.64 19.71
C GLY A 909 -6.42 2.63 20.54
N THR A 910 -5.66 3.15 21.48
CA THR A 910 -4.78 2.38 22.34
C THR A 910 -4.89 2.80 23.80
N VAL A 911 -4.74 1.83 24.70
CA VAL A 911 -4.70 2.01 26.15
C VAL A 911 -3.35 1.53 26.68
N THR A 912 -2.75 2.33 27.57
CA THR A 912 -1.53 1.98 28.31
C THR A 912 -1.78 2.15 29.80
N TYR A 913 -1.30 1.24 30.64
CA TYR A 913 -1.53 1.31 32.09
C TYR A 913 -0.30 1.72 32.91
N ALA A 914 0.91 1.47 32.39
CA ALA A 914 2.14 1.80 33.09
C ALA A 914 2.37 3.31 33.20
N LYS A 915 2.89 3.78 34.34
CA LYS A 915 3.46 5.13 34.45
C LYS A 915 4.87 5.18 33.84
N ASP A 916 5.63 4.10 33.97
CA ASP A 916 6.98 3.94 33.42
C ASP A 916 7.01 4.13 31.90
N GLU A 917 7.97 4.93 31.42
CA GLU A 917 8.09 5.28 30.00
C GLU A 917 8.54 4.10 29.14
N LEU A 918 9.28 3.13 29.70
CA LEU A 918 9.65 1.91 28.97
C LEU A 918 8.43 0.99 28.79
N GLY A 919 7.61 0.84 29.83
CA GLY A 919 6.34 0.12 29.79
C GLY A 919 5.32 0.77 28.85
N LYS A 920 5.06 2.09 28.96
CA LYS A 920 4.10 2.81 28.09
C LYS A 920 4.32 2.60 26.60
N LYS A 921 5.57 2.46 26.16
CA LYS A 921 5.93 2.30 24.75
C LYS A 921 5.54 0.94 24.16
N VAL A 922 5.44 -0.10 24.99
CA VAL A 922 5.30 -1.49 24.52
C VAL A 922 4.09 -2.21 25.11
N ASP A 923 3.65 -1.85 26.32
CA ASP A 923 2.48 -2.42 26.98
C ASP A 923 1.21 -1.66 26.57
N THR A 924 0.84 -1.85 25.31
CA THR A 924 -0.26 -1.15 24.65
C THR A 924 -1.36 -2.11 24.24
N TYR A 925 -2.61 -1.78 24.56
CA TYR A 925 -3.79 -2.61 24.29
C TYR A 925 -4.79 -1.91 23.37
N PRO A 926 -5.43 -2.62 22.43
CA PRO A 926 -6.42 -2.02 21.53
C PRO A 926 -7.74 -1.71 22.23
N ILE A 927 -8.27 -0.52 21.97
CA ILE A 927 -9.63 -0.11 22.39
C ILE A 927 -10.48 0.27 21.17
N LYS A 928 -11.73 -0.18 21.18
CA LYS A 928 -12.77 0.14 20.22
C LYS A 928 -13.93 0.83 20.93
N TYR A 929 -14.26 2.05 20.51
CA TYR A 929 -15.36 2.84 21.04
C TYR A 929 -16.47 2.97 20.00
N ILE A 930 -17.58 2.26 20.19
CA ILE A 930 -18.69 2.16 19.24
C ILE A 930 -19.65 3.33 19.46
N LEU A 931 -19.93 4.05 18.38
CA LEU A 931 -20.79 5.23 18.40
C LEU A 931 -22.25 4.81 18.26
N SER A 932 -23.16 5.51 18.94
CA SER A 932 -24.60 5.33 18.76
C SER A 932 -25.04 5.92 17.41
N GLU A 933 -25.96 5.27 16.71
CA GLU A 933 -26.48 5.76 15.44
C GLU A 933 -27.16 7.13 15.62
N ASN A 934 -26.75 8.11 14.80
CA ASN A 934 -27.52 9.34 14.67
C ASN A 934 -28.84 9.00 14.00
N SER A 935 -29.94 9.10 14.75
CA SER A 935 -31.28 9.04 14.16
C SER A 935 -31.36 10.07 13.03
N LYS A 936 -31.76 9.63 11.84
CA LYS A 936 -32.17 10.54 10.76
C LYS A 936 -33.14 11.52 11.38
N LYS A 937 -32.82 12.82 11.34
CA LYS A 937 -33.67 13.88 11.89
C LYS A 937 -35.11 13.59 11.50
N ALA A 938 -35.97 13.40 12.49
CA ALA A 938 -37.40 13.43 12.29
C ALA A 938 -37.73 14.73 11.54
N SER A 939 -38.50 14.60 10.46
CA SER A 939 -39.04 15.72 9.70
C SER A 939 -39.59 16.77 10.66
N LYS A 940 -39.22 18.04 10.45
CA LYS A 940 -39.69 19.19 11.22
C LYS A 940 -41.19 19.06 11.49
N SER A 941 -41.59 19.13 12.76
CA SER A 941 -43.00 19.26 13.13
C SER A 941 -43.58 20.53 12.50
N PRO A 942 -44.80 20.49 11.93
CA PRO A 942 -45.46 21.68 11.40
C PRO A 942 -45.65 22.72 12.50
N ASP A 943 -45.50 24.00 12.15
CA ASP A 943 -45.82 25.13 13.03
C ASP A 943 -47.31 25.03 13.42
N LYS A 944 -47.60 24.97 14.73
CA LYS A 944 -48.95 24.71 15.27
C LYS A 944 -49.97 25.86 15.09
N ASP A 945 -49.61 26.94 14.39
CA ASP A 945 -50.39 28.18 14.30
C ASP A 945 -50.90 28.55 12.89
N LYS A 946 -50.77 27.67 11.88
CA LYS A 946 -51.27 27.94 10.50
C LYS A 946 -52.46 27.07 10.13
N SER A 947 -53.42 27.61 9.35
CA SER A 947 -54.53 26.82 8.82
C SER A 947 -54.02 25.84 7.75
N LYS A 948 -54.60 24.63 7.65
CA LYS A 948 -54.23 23.65 6.62
C LYS A 948 -54.33 24.19 5.19
N THR A 949 -55.21 25.17 4.97
CA THR A 949 -55.39 25.84 3.68
C THR A 949 -54.22 26.77 3.35
N ASP A 950 -53.63 27.42 4.35
CA ASP A 950 -52.45 28.28 4.18
C ASP A 950 -51.19 27.45 3.96
N GLU A 951 -51.04 26.32 4.68
CA GLU A 951 -49.96 25.36 4.44
C GLU A 951 -50.01 24.78 3.02
N TYR A 952 -51.20 24.47 2.50
CA TYR A 952 -51.39 24.02 1.12
C TYR A 952 -50.95 25.07 0.10
N LYS A 953 -51.33 26.34 0.30
CA LYS A 953 -50.92 27.45 -0.59
C LYS A 953 -49.41 27.72 -0.53
N GLU A 954 -48.79 27.66 0.64
CA GLU A 954 -47.34 27.79 0.79
C GLU A 954 -46.59 26.63 0.11
N ALA A 955 -47.07 25.39 0.25
CA ALA A 955 -46.49 24.23 -0.40
C ALA A 955 -46.62 24.28 -1.94
N LEU A 956 -47.77 24.75 -2.46
CA LEU A 956 -47.97 24.98 -3.89
C LEU A 956 -47.01 26.04 -4.44
N ARG A 957 -46.90 27.19 -3.77
CA ARG A 957 -45.94 28.24 -4.14
C ARG A 957 -44.51 27.71 -4.17
N ASP A 958 -44.09 27.01 -3.12
CA ASP A 958 -42.73 26.48 -3.01
C ASP A 958 -42.45 25.42 -4.09
N LEU A 959 -43.47 24.64 -4.49
CA LEU A 959 -43.40 23.70 -5.61
C LEU A 959 -43.27 24.43 -6.96
N GLU A 960 -44.11 25.43 -7.23
CA GLU A 960 -44.08 26.23 -8.47
C GLU A 960 -42.74 26.98 -8.61
N VAL A 961 -42.23 27.56 -7.53
CA VAL A 961 -40.90 28.20 -7.47
C VAL A 961 -39.77 27.20 -7.71
N ALA A 962 -39.85 26.00 -7.11
CA ALA A 962 -38.84 24.97 -7.33
C ALA A 962 -38.83 24.42 -8.77
N TRP A 963 -39.99 24.38 -9.43
CA TRP A 963 -40.09 24.01 -10.85
C TRP A 963 -39.63 25.12 -11.77
N LEU A 964 -39.81 26.39 -11.41
CA LEU A 964 -39.35 27.53 -12.20
C LEU A 964 -37.86 27.45 -12.53
N ALA A 965 -37.02 26.99 -11.60
CA ALA A 965 -35.59 26.78 -11.83
C ALA A 965 -35.27 25.60 -12.78
N LYS A 966 -36.18 24.63 -12.95
CA LYS A 966 -35.97 23.38 -13.68
C LYS A 966 -36.59 23.34 -15.08
N LEU A 967 -37.46 24.29 -15.41
CA LEU A 967 -38.10 24.36 -16.73
C LEU A 967 -37.05 24.70 -17.81
N ASP A 968 -37.34 24.41 -19.07
CA ASP A 968 -36.49 24.91 -20.15
C ASP A 968 -36.64 26.44 -20.25
N ALA A 969 -35.54 27.15 -20.53
CA ALA A 969 -35.54 28.60 -20.74
C ALA A 969 -36.39 28.96 -21.96
N SER A 970 -37.68 29.21 -21.72
CA SER A 970 -38.75 29.27 -22.71
C SER A 970 -39.80 30.30 -22.27
N SER A 971 -40.65 30.74 -23.20
CA SER A 971 -41.74 31.68 -22.90
C SER A 971 -42.68 31.18 -21.79
N THR A 972 -42.74 29.87 -21.57
CA THR A 972 -43.49 29.23 -20.48
C THR A 972 -42.90 29.47 -19.10
N ALA A 973 -41.57 29.46 -18.94
CA ALA A 973 -40.92 29.80 -17.67
C ALA A 973 -41.12 31.29 -17.33
N GLU A 974 -41.03 32.16 -18.34
CA GLU A 974 -41.28 33.60 -18.19
C GLU A 974 -42.73 33.91 -17.81
N ALA A 975 -43.71 33.20 -18.39
CA ALA A 975 -45.12 33.32 -18.01
C ALA A 975 -45.36 32.90 -16.55
N LEU A 976 -44.78 31.77 -16.13
CA LEU A 976 -44.88 31.29 -14.74
C LEU A 976 -44.21 32.26 -13.75
N TYR A 977 -43.05 32.81 -14.09
CA TYR A 977 -42.37 33.82 -13.30
C TYR A 977 -43.24 35.07 -13.09
N ASN A 978 -43.81 35.60 -14.16
CA ASN A 978 -44.69 36.77 -14.09
C ASN A 978 -45.95 36.50 -13.25
N GLN A 979 -46.53 35.29 -13.37
CA GLN A 979 -47.65 34.86 -12.53
C GLN A 979 -47.25 34.82 -11.04
N LEU A 980 -46.13 34.18 -10.71
CA LEU A 980 -45.65 34.06 -9.33
C LEU A 980 -45.29 35.41 -8.71
N CYS A 981 -44.68 36.32 -9.46
CA CYS A 981 -44.40 37.69 -9.00
C CYS A 981 -45.69 38.49 -8.75
N SER A 982 -46.75 38.26 -9.53
CA SER A 982 -48.04 38.92 -9.30
C SER A 982 -48.78 38.39 -8.07
N GLN A 983 -48.67 37.09 -7.79
CA GLN A 983 -49.36 36.43 -6.67
C GLN A 983 -48.60 36.56 -5.34
N TYR A 984 -47.27 36.62 -5.39
CA TYR A 984 -46.41 36.67 -4.20
C TYR A 984 -45.31 37.74 -4.32
N PRO A 985 -45.63 39.04 -4.23
CA PRO A 985 -44.69 40.13 -4.46
C PRO A 985 -43.50 40.15 -3.47
N ASP A 986 -43.74 39.76 -2.22
CA ASP A 986 -42.73 39.77 -1.15
C ASP A 986 -41.83 38.51 -1.15
N HIS A 987 -42.11 37.52 -2.01
CA HIS A 987 -41.37 36.26 -2.04
C HIS A 987 -40.14 36.33 -2.95
N LEU A 988 -39.04 36.85 -2.40
CA LEU A 988 -37.81 37.08 -3.16
C LEU A 988 -37.19 35.83 -3.82
N GLN A 989 -37.52 34.62 -3.35
CA GLN A 989 -37.02 33.37 -3.92
C GLN A 989 -37.55 33.06 -5.32
N VAL A 990 -38.68 33.65 -5.73
CA VAL A 990 -39.19 33.56 -7.11
C VAL A 990 -38.17 34.13 -8.09
N HIS A 991 -37.57 35.28 -7.76
CA HIS A 991 -36.59 35.95 -8.59
C HIS A 991 -35.29 35.16 -8.74
N ILE A 992 -34.79 34.57 -7.64
CA ILE A 992 -33.59 33.73 -7.66
C ILE A 992 -33.81 32.46 -8.50
N SER A 993 -34.96 31.80 -8.32
CA SER A 993 -35.26 30.58 -9.08
C SER A 993 -35.40 30.86 -10.58
N TYR A 994 -35.91 32.03 -10.97
CA TYR A 994 -35.94 32.46 -12.36
C TYR A 994 -34.55 32.87 -12.90
N LEU A 995 -33.71 33.50 -12.06
CA LEU A 995 -32.31 33.76 -12.43
C LEU A 995 -31.56 32.45 -12.71
N GLN A 996 -31.73 31.43 -11.86
CA GLN A 996 -31.14 30.10 -12.06
C GLN A 996 -31.63 29.43 -13.36
N ASN A 997 -32.79 29.81 -13.87
CA ASN A 997 -33.33 29.31 -15.13
C ASN A 997 -32.75 30.00 -16.37
N ILE A 998 -32.59 31.33 -16.33
CA ILE A 998 -32.09 32.13 -17.46
C ILE A 998 -30.57 32.01 -17.60
N ILE A 999 -29.85 31.75 -16.50
CA ILE A 999 -28.40 31.59 -16.52
C ILE A 999 -28.04 30.28 -17.24
N PRO A 1000 -27.16 30.31 -18.26
CA PRO A 1000 -26.71 29.10 -18.94
C PRO A 1000 -26.11 28.09 -17.95
N SER A 1001 -26.53 26.84 -18.06
CA SER A 1001 -26.06 25.76 -17.18
C SER A 1001 -24.64 25.26 -17.52
N ASP A 1002 -24.07 25.70 -18.65
CA ASP A 1002 -22.77 25.25 -19.14
C ASP A 1002 -21.63 25.82 -18.26
N PRO A 1003 -20.76 24.97 -17.69
CA PRO A 1003 -19.59 25.41 -16.91
C PRO A 1003 -18.66 26.39 -17.65
N LYS A 1004 -18.54 26.27 -18.98
CA LYS A 1004 -17.76 27.19 -19.81
C LYS A 1004 -18.33 28.61 -19.77
N HIS A 1005 -19.61 28.73 -19.44
CA HIS A 1005 -20.31 30.00 -19.39
C HIS A 1005 -20.26 30.67 -18.01
N VAL A 1006 -19.65 30.00 -17.02
CA VAL A 1006 -19.54 30.49 -15.64
C VAL A 1006 -18.17 31.14 -15.39
N LEU A 1007 -17.12 30.65 -16.04
CA LEU A 1007 -15.74 31.14 -15.88
C LEU A 1007 -15.44 32.33 -16.82
N PRO A 1008 -14.50 33.23 -16.46
CA PRO A 1008 -14.07 34.32 -17.34
C PRO A 1008 -13.54 33.81 -18.69
N ALA A 1009 -14.01 34.43 -19.77
CA ALA A 1009 -13.59 34.13 -21.14
C ALA A 1009 -12.53 35.13 -21.62
N PHE A 1010 -11.56 34.67 -22.41
CA PHE A 1010 -10.52 35.53 -23.01
C PHE A 1010 -10.51 35.46 -24.54
N GLU A 1011 -11.04 34.39 -25.14
CA GLU A 1011 -11.18 34.25 -26.59
C GLU A 1011 -12.41 35.00 -27.12
N GLU A 1012 -12.26 35.70 -28.25
CA GLU A 1012 -13.35 36.49 -28.87
C GLU A 1012 -14.59 35.65 -29.20
N LYS A 1013 -14.41 34.40 -29.64
CA LYS A 1013 -15.51 33.47 -29.95
C LYS A 1013 -16.31 33.06 -28.71
N GLU A 1014 -15.65 32.88 -27.56
CA GLU A 1014 -16.32 32.58 -26.29
C GLU A 1014 -17.09 33.80 -25.81
N ILE A 1015 -16.52 35.00 -25.94
CA ILE A 1015 -17.14 36.26 -25.50
C ILE A 1015 -18.38 36.60 -26.34
N GLN A 1016 -18.37 36.28 -27.64
CA GLN A 1016 -19.51 36.50 -28.55
C GLN A 1016 -20.61 35.43 -28.47
N SER A 1017 -20.39 34.33 -27.72
CA SER A 1017 -21.38 33.25 -27.58
C SER A 1017 -22.60 33.64 -26.73
N TYR A 1018 -22.52 34.75 -25.98
CA TYR A 1018 -23.58 35.21 -25.09
C TYR A 1018 -24.58 36.14 -25.79
N ASN A 1019 -25.86 35.92 -25.51
CA ASN A 1019 -26.92 36.83 -25.95
C ASN A 1019 -27.02 38.05 -25.01
N ARG A 1020 -26.86 39.25 -25.57
CA ARG A 1020 -26.91 40.52 -24.82
C ARG A 1020 -28.28 40.76 -24.17
N ASP A 1021 -29.37 40.36 -24.83
CA ASP A 1021 -30.73 40.55 -24.32
C ASP A 1021 -30.98 39.77 -23.02
N ASP A 1022 -30.38 38.58 -22.89
CA ASP A 1022 -30.55 37.73 -21.71
C ASP A 1022 -29.70 38.24 -20.53
N LEU A 1023 -28.53 38.82 -20.79
CA LEU A 1023 -27.70 39.50 -19.78
C LEU A 1023 -28.41 40.74 -19.21
N GLU A 1024 -29.09 41.53 -20.06
CA GLU A 1024 -29.87 42.68 -19.62
C GLU A 1024 -31.10 42.26 -18.80
N LYS A 1025 -31.77 41.15 -19.15
CA LYS A 1025 -32.84 40.57 -18.33
C LYS A 1025 -32.34 40.16 -16.94
N ILE A 1026 -31.20 39.47 -16.86
CA ILE A 1026 -30.57 39.07 -15.59
C ILE A 1026 -30.30 40.31 -14.71
N MET A 1027 -29.72 41.36 -15.29
CA MET A 1027 -29.42 42.61 -14.58
C MET A 1027 -30.70 43.27 -14.06
N ASN A 1028 -31.77 43.32 -14.85
CA ASN A 1028 -33.03 43.94 -14.46
C ASN A 1028 -33.73 43.18 -13.31
N ILE A 1029 -33.69 41.84 -13.33
CA ILE A 1029 -34.25 41.01 -12.25
C ILE A 1029 -33.43 41.20 -10.97
N ALA A 1030 -32.10 41.15 -11.05
CA ALA A 1030 -31.23 41.36 -9.89
C ALA A 1030 -31.42 42.76 -9.26
N LYS A 1031 -31.60 43.81 -10.08
CA LYS A 1031 -31.93 45.17 -9.58
C LYS A 1031 -33.24 45.20 -8.79
N LYS A 1032 -34.28 44.48 -9.24
CA LYS A 1032 -35.56 44.37 -8.50
C LYS A 1032 -35.37 43.72 -7.13
N VAL A 1033 -34.57 42.66 -7.05
CA VAL A 1033 -34.29 41.97 -5.78
C VAL A 1033 -33.49 42.88 -4.83
N ILE A 1034 -32.45 43.54 -5.33
CA ILE A 1034 -31.59 44.43 -4.52
C ILE A 1034 -32.40 45.60 -3.93
N ALA A 1035 -33.34 46.16 -4.70
CA ALA A 1035 -34.21 47.25 -4.24
C ALA A 1035 -35.20 46.82 -3.14
N ASN A 1036 -35.63 45.56 -3.16
CA ASN A 1036 -36.60 45.01 -2.20
C ASN A 1036 -35.96 44.48 -0.90
N VAL A 1037 -34.62 44.45 -0.79
CA VAL A 1037 -33.91 44.01 0.42
C VAL A 1037 -33.39 45.21 1.21
N ASN A 1038 -33.75 45.31 2.49
CA ASN A 1038 -33.23 46.35 3.39
C ASN A 1038 -31.79 45.99 3.87
N GLN A 1039 -30.80 46.61 3.23
CA GLN A 1039 -29.38 46.36 3.48
C GLN A 1039 -28.90 46.84 4.87
N GLU A 1040 -29.41 47.98 5.35
CA GLU A 1040 -29.04 48.54 6.66
C GLU A 1040 -29.48 47.62 7.80
N SER A 1041 -30.69 47.06 7.70
CA SER A 1041 -31.23 46.12 8.69
C SER A 1041 -30.40 44.84 8.78
N LEU A 1042 -29.89 44.34 7.64
CA LEU A 1042 -29.01 43.18 7.60
C LEU A 1042 -27.65 43.48 8.24
N LEU A 1043 -27.03 44.62 7.93
CA LEU A 1043 -25.74 45.00 8.50
C LEU A 1043 -25.81 45.20 10.02
N ILE A 1044 -26.87 45.86 10.52
CA ILE A 1044 -27.11 46.02 11.96
C ILE A 1044 -27.28 44.65 12.62
N TYR A 1045 -28.04 43.74 12.01
CA TYR A 1045 -28.25 42.40 12.56
C TYR A 1045 -26.96 41.59 12.67
N PHE A 1046 -26.15 41.54 11.60
CA PHE A 1046 -24.88 40.80 11.60
C PHE A 1046 -23.77 41.47 12.42
N GLY A 1047 -23.95 42.73 12.83
CA GLY A 1047 -23.08 43.42 13.79
C GLY A 1047 -23.35 43.07 15.27
N ILE A 1048 -24.47 42.41 15.59
CA ILE A 1048 -24.85 42.02 16.96
C ILE A 1048 -24.20 40.66 17.31
N LYS A 1049 -23.38 40.61 18.38
CA LYS A 1049 -22.69 39.37 18.81
C LYS A 1049 -23.62 38.27 19.37
N ASN A 1050 -24.71 38.64 20.05
CA ASN A 1050 -25.72 37.72 20.60
C ASN A 1050 -27.11 38.38 20.58
N ASP A 1051 -28.09 37.76 19.94
CA ASP A 1051 -29.48 38.24 19.90
C ASP A 1051 -30.29 37.68 21.09
N PRO A 1052 -30.76 38.51 22.03
CA PRO A 1052 -31.44 38.06 23.25
C PRO A 1052 -32.93 37.69 23.07
N ARG A 1053 -33.50 37.81 21.85
CA ARG A 1053 -34.93 37.57 21.59
C ARG A 1053 -35.30 36.08 21.58
N GLN A 1054 -36.52 35.73 22.04
CA GLN A 1054 -37.01 34.33 22.11
C GLN A 1054 -37.18 33.68 20.72
N ASP A 1055 -37.40 34.48 19.68
CA ASP A 1055 -37.54 34.08 18.27
C ASP A 1055 -36.23 34.26 17.46
N ALA A 1056 -35.10 34.51 18.13
CA ALA A 1056 -33.80 34.78 17.50
C ALA A 1056 -33.38 33.71 16.48
N SER A 1057 -33.73 32.44 16.67
CA SER A 1057 -33.40 31.36 15.71
C SER A 1057 -34.19 31.44 14.40
N LYS A 1058 -35.48 31.81 14.44
CA LYS A 1058 -36.33 32.03 13.26
C LYS A 1058 -35.90 33.33 12.55
N ILE A 1059 -35.63 34.40 13.30
CA ILE A 1059 -35.11 35.67 12.76
C ILE A 1059 -33.75 35.44 12.07
N LYS A 1060 -32.83 34.72 12.71
CA LYS A 1060 -31.53 34.37 12.13
C LYS A 1060 -31.67 33.65 10.80
N SER A 1061 -32.54 32.64 10.73
CA SER A 1061 -32.78 31.89 9.49
C SER A 1061 -33.35 32.78 8.38
N ASN A 1062 -34.24 33.73 8.70
CA ASN A 1062 -34.80 34.66 7.71
C ASN A 1062 -33.77 35.71 7.25
N MET A 1063 -32.98 36.27 8.17
CA MET A 1063 -31.91 37.23 7.85
C MET A 1063 -30.78 36.59 7.06
N GLU A 1064 -30.39 35.34 7.37
CA GLU A 1064 -29.44 34.56 6.56
C GLU A 1064 -29.99 34.28 5.15
N LYS A 1065 -31.29 33.96 5.01
CA LYS A 1065 -31.92 33.80 3.69
C LYS A 1065 -31.91 35.10 2.89
N GLN A 1066 -32.30 36.23 3.49
CA GLN A 1066 -32.28 37.53 2.82
C GLN A 1066 -30.86 37.96 2.43
N LYS A 1067 -29.86 37.73 3.30
CA LYS A 1067 -28.45 37.94 2.98
C LYS A 1067 -28.01 37.11 1.78
N ASN A 1068 -28.32 35.81 1.77
CA ASN A 1068 -27.91 34.92 0.68
C ASN A 1068 -28.54 35.33 -0.66
N ILE A 1069 -29.83 35.68 -0.66
CA ILE A 1069 -30.54 36.20 -1.84
C ILE A 1069 -29.90 37.50 -2.36
N LEU A 1070 -29.57 38.43 -1.46
CA LEU A 1070 -28.91 39.69 -1.80
C LEU A 1070 -27.52 39.45 -2.40
N VAL A 1071 -26.72 38.58 -1.77
CA VAL A 1071 -25.37 38.21 -2.23
C VAL A 1071 -25.43 37.57 -3.61
N GLU A 1072 -26.33 36.60 -3.83
CA GLU A 1072 -26.52 35.92 -5.13
C GLU A 1072 -26.95 36.93 -6.21
N SER A 1073 -27.88 37.83 -5.90
CA SER A 1073 -28.33 38.88 -6.83
C SER A 1073 -27.23 39.88 -7.18
N LEU A 1074 -26.42 40.33 -6.21
CA LEU A 1074 -25.27 41.21 -6.43
C LEU A 1074 -24.23 40.53 -7.32
N CYS A 1075 -23.96 39.24 -7.11
CA CYS A 1075 -23.01 38.48 -7.92
C CYS A 1075 -23.51 38.34 -9.36
N HIS A 1076 -24.76 37.93 -9.59
CA HIS A 1076 -25.31 37.81 -10.95
C HIS A 1076 -25.37 39.15 -11.68
N LYS A 1077 -25.76 40.23 -11.00
CA LYS A 1077 -25.71 41.59 -11.55
C LYS A 1077 -24.28 41.95 -11.96
N GLY A 1078 -23.32 41.73 -11.08
CA GLY A 1078 -21.91 42.05 -11.31
C GLY A 1078 -21.29 41.25 -12.45
N ILE A 1079 -21.56 39.94 -12.52
CA ILE A 1079 -21.09 39.08 -13.62
C ILE A 1079 -21.67 39.55 -14.96
N ALA A 1080 -22.99 39.79 -15.04
CA ALA A 1080 -23.62 40.28 -16.26
C ALA A 1080 -23.05 41.64 -16.73
N MET A 1081 -22.76 42.54 -15.79
CA MET A 1081 -22.10 43.82 -16.07
C MET A 1081 -20.68 43.64 -16.62
N CYS A 1082 -19.90 42.71 -16.05
CA CYS A 1082 -18.56 42.38 -16.56
C CYS A 1082 -18.61 41.83 -18.00
N HIS A 1083 -19.56 40.94 -18.32
CA HIS A 1083 -19.75 40.43 -19.68
C HIS A 1083 -20.08 41.55 -20.68
N ILE A 1084 -21.06 42.40 -20.36
CA ILE A 1084 -21.46 43.51 -21.24
C ILE A 1084 -20.28 44.48 -21.45
N TYR A 1085 -19.51 44.76 -20.40
CA TYR A 1085 -18.30 45.57 -20.51
C TYR A 1085 -17.28 44.93 -21.45
N GLN A 1086 -16.99 43.63 -21.31
CA GLN A 1086 -16.03 42.93 -22.18
C GLN A 1086 -16.48 42.86 -23.65
N MET A 1087 -17.77 42.62 -23.91
CA MET A 1087 -18.34 42.66 -25.26
C MET A 1087 -18.22 44.05 -25.89
N SER A 1088 -18.42 45.11 -25.10
CA SER A 1088 -18.33 46.51 -25.57
C SER A 1088 -16.91 46.94 -25.95
N GLN A 1089 -15.88 46.25 -25.45
CA GLN A 1089 -14.46 46.52 -25.78
C GLN A 1089 -14.04 45.85 -27.11
N LEU A 1090 -14.79 44.86 -27.58
CA LEU A 1090 -14.49 44.09 -28.81
C LEU A 1090 -15.24 44.60 -30.05
N SER A 1091 -16.36 45.32 -29.88
CA SER A 1091 -17.13 45.86 -30.99
C SER A 1091 -16.44 47.10 -31.60
N THR A 1092 -15.87 46.95 -32.80
CA THR A 1092 -15.26 48.05 -33.59
C THR A 1092 -16.24 48.84 -34.46
N ASP A 1093 -17.55 48.58 -34.38
CA ASP A 1093 -18.54 49.31 -35.18
C ASP A 1093 -18.84 50.70 -34.60
N GLU A 1094 -18.27 51.74 -35.22
CA GLU A 1094 -18.58 53.15 -34.98
C GLU A 1094 -20.02 53.55 -35.42
N GLY A 1095 -20.88 52.60 -35.79
CA GLY A 1095 -22.12 52.85 -36.52
C GLY A 1095 -23.46 52.52 -35.85
N SER A 1096 -23.52 51.85 -34.69
CA SER A 1096 -24.82 51.38 -34.15
C SER A 1096 -25.11 51.83 -32.72
N LYS A 1097 -25.98 52.84 -32.62
CA LYS A 1097 -26.87 53.25 -31.51
C LYS A 1097 -26.27 53.33 -30.08
N GLU A 1098 -26.26 54.55 -29.55
CA GLU A 1098 -26.11 54.90 -28.13
C GLU A 1098 -27.08 54.10 -27.23
N TYR A 1099 -26.67 52.96 -26.69
CA TYR A 1099 -27.39 52.31 -25.57
C TYR A 1099 -26.41 51.66 -24.57
N ASN A 1100 -26.46 52.18 -23.34
CA ASN A 1100 -25.88 51.71 -22.07
C ASN A 1100 -24.49 51.05 -22.12
N LYS A 1101 -23.43 51.89 -22.14
CA LYS A 1101 -22.07 51.46 -21.76
C LYS A 1101 -22.01 51.32 -20.23
N VAL A 1102 -21.91 50.09 -19.73
CA VAL A 1102 -21.59 49.82 -18.31
C VAL A 1102 -20.19 50.37 -18.04
N SER A 1103 -20.01 51.13 -16.96
CA SER A 1103 -18.69 51.70 -16.59
C SER A 1103 -17.96 50.83 -15.55
N LEU A 1104 -16.63 50.98 -15.48
CA LEU A 1104 -15.81 50.33 -14.44
C LEU A 1104 -16.24 50.77 -13.02
N GLU A 1105 -16.71 52.00 -12.87
CA GLU A 1105 -17.20 52.53 -11.58
C GLU A 1105 -18.45 51.77 -11.10
N GLU A 1106 -19.40 51.49 -11.99
CA GLU A 1106 -20.63 50.76 -11.62
C GLU A 1106 -20.33 49.31 -11.19
N ILE A 1107 -19.33 48.67 -11.79
CA ILE A 1107 -18.83 47.33 -11.41
C ILE A 1107 -18.15 47.41 -10.04
N SER A 1108 -17.29 48.41 -9.83
CA SER A 1108 -16.59 48.65 -8.56
C SER A 1108 -17.56 48.88 -7.40
N ASP A 1109 -18.63 49.65 -7.62
CA ASP A 1109 -19.63 49.94 -6.60
C ASP A 1109 -20.48 48.71 -6.27
N THR A 1110 -20.82 47.90 -7.27
CA THR A 1110 -21.49 46.61 -7.05
C THR A 1110 -20.59 45.63 -6.28
N TRP A 1111 -19.28 45.65 -6.53
CA TRP A 1111 -18.29 44.87 -5.78
C TRP A 1111 -18.14 45.32 -4.32
N LYS A 1112 -18.08 46.64 -4.05
CA LYS A 1112 -18.06 47.18 -2.68
C LYS A 1112 -19.32 46.79 -1.90
N ALA A 1113 -20.49 46.89 -2.54
CA ALA A 1113 -21.74 46.48 -1.94
C ALA A 1113 -21.72 45.00 -1.51
N LEU A 1114 -21.10 44.13 -2.31
CA LEU A 1114 -20.92 42.71 -1.98
C LEU A 1114 -19.98 42.50 -0.78
N LEU A 1115 -18.84 43.19 -0.74
CA LEU A 1115 -17.81 43.04 0.30
C LEU A 1115 -18.33 43.36 1.71
N HIS A 1116 -19.40 44.15 1.84
CA HIS A 1116 -20.06 44.38 3.13
C HIS A 1116 -20.74 43.13 3.71
N PHE A 1117 -21.08 42.15 2.87
CA PHE A 1117 -21.83 40.96 3.27
C PHE A 1117 -21.05 39.65 3.11
N ALA A 1118 -20.17 39.56 2.12
CA ALA A 1118 -19.41 38.34 1.82
C ALA A 1118 -17.96 38.66 1.48
N ASP A 1119 -17.02 37.94 2.11
CA ASP A 1119 -15.60 38.00 1.79
C ASP A 1119 -15.25 36.89 0.78
N PRO A 1120 -14.79 37.21 -0.43
CA PRO A 1120 -14.34 36.22 -1.41
C PRO A 1120 -13.24 35.28 -0.89
N ASN A 1121 -12.45 35.74 0.09
CA ASN A 1121 -11.35 34.97 0.68
C ASN A 1121 -11.81 34.01 1.79
N ASP A 1122 -13.02 34.12 2.32
CA ASP A 1122 -13.53 33.19 3.33
C ASP A 1122 -13.81 31.78 2.75
N LYS A 1123 -13.43 30.72 3.49
CA LYS A 1123 -13.61 29.30 3.09
C LYS A 1123 -15.07 28.86 3.05
N SER A 1124 -15.97 29.66 3.61
CA SER A 1124 -17.41 29.40 3.64
C SER A 1124 -18.21 30.12 2.55
N SER A 1125 -17.53 30.92 1.73
CA SER A 1125 -18.16 31.74 0.69
C SER A 1125 -18.76 30.89 -0.42
N ALA A 1126 -19.97 31.26 -0.84
CA ALA A 1126 -20.67 30.55 -1.89
C ALA A 1126 -19.87 30.60 -3.22
N SER A 1127 -19.90 29.50 -3.98
CA SER A 1127 -19.24 29.37 -5.28
C SER A 1127 -19.50 30.56 -6.23
N ILE A 1128 -20.68 31.18 -6.16
CA ILE A 1128 -21.05 32.33 -7.00
C ILE A 1128 -20.27 33.62 -6.65
N VAL A 1129 -19.89 33.79 -5.38
CA VAL A 1129 -19.08 34.92 -4.91
C VAL A 1129 -17.67 34.82 -5.48
N LEU A 1130 -17.10 33.61 -5.49
CA LEU A 1130 -15.81 33.34 -6.12
C LEU A 1130 -15.87 33.64 -7.62
N THR A 1131 -16.94 33.22 -8.30
CA THR A 1131 -17.14 33.51 -9.73
C THR A 1131 -17.17 35.01 -10.02
N PHE A 1132 -17.93 35.82 -9.27
CA PHE A 1132 -17.94 37.27 -9.47
C PHE A 1132 -16.57 37.90 -9.16
N ALA A 1133 -15.87 37.42 -8.12
CA ALA A 1133 -14.51 37.86 -7.80
C ALA A 1133 -13.53 37.62 -8.97
N MET A 1134 -13.66 36.48 -9.66
CA MET A 1134 -12.86 36.14 -10.83
C MET A 1134 -13.16 37.05 -12.02
N TRP A 1135 -14.44 37.33 -12.29
CA TRP A 1135 -14.86 38.28 -13.31
C TRP A 1135 -14.34 39.69 -13.02
N HIS A 1136 -14.47 40.14 -11.77
CA HIS A 1136 -13.91 41.42 -11.31
C HIS A 1136 -12.39 41.48 -11.52
N ALA A 1137 -11.64 40.45 -11.11
CA ALA A 1137 -10.20 40.37 -11.34
C ALA A 1137 -9.83 40.41 -12.84
N THR A 1138 -10.64 39.77 -13.69
CA THR A 1138 -10.42 39.73 -15.15
C THR A 1138 -10.58 41.10 -15.80
N ILE A 1139 -11.64 41.85 -15.46
CA ILE A 1139 -11.90 43.17 -16.02
C ILE A 1139 -10.80 44.18 -15.66
N TYR A 1140 -10.25 44.09 -14.45
CA TYR A 1140 -9.12 44.90 -14.01
C TYR A 1140 -7.75 44.36 -14.45
N LYS A 1141 -7.69 43.24 -15.20
CA LYS A 1141 -6.45 42.57 -15.62
C LYS A 1141 -5.53 42.15 -14.46
N HIS A 1142 -6.11 41.85 -13.30
CA HIS A 1142 -5.43 41.35 -12.10
C HIS A 1142 -5.24 39.83 -12.17
N HIS A 1143 -4.27 39.39 -12.96
CA HIS A 1143 -4.03 37.97 -13.22
C HIS A 1143 -3.57 37.17 -11.99
N GLY A 1144 -2.87 37.78 -11.03
CA GLY A 1144 -2.45 37.16 -9.78
C GLY A 1144 -3.63 36.84 -8.86
N ARG A 1145 -4.52 37.82 -8.66
CA ARG A 1145 -5.77 37.61 -7.90
C ARG A 1145 -6.64 36.55 -8.55
N LEU A 1146 -6.76 36.60 -9.88
CA LEU A 1146 -7.53 35.62 -10.64
C LEU A 1146 -7.00 34.19 -10.45
N LEU A 1147 -5.68 33.97 -10.54
CA LEU A 1147 -5.07 32.66 -10.30
C LEU A 1147 -5.33 32.15 -8.89
N LYS A 1148 -5.20 33.01 -7.87
CA LYS A 1148 -5.47 32.65 -6.47
C LYS A 1148 -6.93 32.23 -6.26
N LEU A 1149 -7.88 32.96 -6.85
CA LEU A 1149 -9.31 32.65 -6.78
C LEU A 1149 -9.65 31.36 -7.54
N LEU A 1150 -9.06 31.13 -8.71
CA LEU A 1150 -9.22 29.89 -9.47
C LEU A 1150 -8.67 28.67 -8.73
N GLN A 1151 -7.51 28.78 -8.08
CA GLN A 1151 -6.97 27.69 -7.25
C GLN A 1151 -7.94 27.33 -6.12
N LYS A 1152 -8.56 28.33 -5.48
CA LYS A 1152 -9.57 28.11 -4.44
C LYS A 1152 -10.84 27.47 -5.01
N TYR A 1153 -11.28 27.89 -6.20
CA TYR A 1153 -12.41 27.25 -6.90
C TYR A 1153 -12.11 25.78 -7.22
N GLN A 1154 -10.87 25.46 -7.65
CA GLN A 1154 -10.43 24.09 -7.91
C GLN A 1154 -10.44 23.20 -6.66
N GLU A 1155 -10.14 23.76 -5.48
CA GLU A 1155 -10.20 23.04 -4.21
C GLU A 1155 -11.65 22.67 -3.81
N GLU A 1156 -12.66 23.42 -4.29
CA GLU A 1156 -14.08 23.08 -4.08
C GLU A 1156 -14.65 22.17 -5.17
N LYS A 1157 -14.29 22.42 -6.43
CA LYS A 1157 -14.73 21.66 -7.61
C LYS A 1157 -13.53 21.38 -8.50
N ASN A 1158 -12.94 20.19 -8.33
CA ASN A 1158 -11.84 19.73 -9.17
C ASN A 1158 -12.36 19.35 -10.57
N SER A 1159 -12.35 20.30 -11.51
CA SER A 1159 -12.82 20.12 -12.89
C SER A 1159 -11.70 20.34 -13.90
N ARG A 1160 -11.82 19.73 -15.08
CA ARG A 1160 -10.84 19.89 -16.16
C ARG A 1160 -10.88 21.29 -16.75
N GLU A 1161 -12.07 21.88 -16.84
CA GLU A 1161 -12.31 23.20 -17.40
C GLU A 1161 -11.62 24.30 -16.58
N THR A 1162 -11.68 24.21 -15.26
CA THR A 1162 -10.98 25.17 -14.37
C THR A 1162 -9.46 25.03 -14.47
N GLU A 1163 -8.93 23.82 -14.65
CA GLU A 1163 -7.49 23.60 -14.88
C GLU A 1163 -7.05 24.17 -16.25
N GLU A 1164 -7.84 23.97 -17.30
CA GLU A 1164 -7.59 24.57 -18.63
C GLU A 1164 -7.57 26.11 -18.57
N LYS A 1165 -8.45 26.72 -17.76
CA LYS A 1165 -8.43 28.18 -17.51
C LYS A 1165 -7.19 28.63 -16.71
N LEU A 1166 -6.72 27.85 -15.73
CA LEU A 1166 -5.45 28.13 -15.06
C LEU A 1166 -4.27 28.12 -16.04
N ILE A 1167 -4.24 27.17 -16.98
CA ILE A 1167 -3.24 27.07 -18.04
C ILE A 1167 -3.27 28.31 -18.94
N GLU A 1168 -4.47 28.72 -19.38
CA GLU A 1168 -4.67 29.91 -20.21
C GLU A 1168 -4.09 31.18 -19.55
N ILE A 1169 -4.39 31.40 -18.26
CA ILE A 1169 -3.91 32.60 -17.55
C ILE A 1169 -2.41 32.55 -17.30
N CYS A 1170 -1.84 31.39 -16.94
CA CYS A 1170 -0.39 31.26 -16.81
C CYS A 1170 0.32 31.53 -18.14
N SER A 1171 -0.31 31.19 -19.28
CA SER A 1171 0.20 31.52 -20.61
C SER A 1171 0.19 33.04 -20.87
N ILE A 1172 -0.88 33.74 -20.47
CA ILE A 1172 -0.98 35.21 -20.60
C ILE A 1172 0.10 35.93 -19.78
N ILE A 1173 0.41 35.46 -18.58
CA ILE A 1173 1.46 36.04 -17.72
C ILE A 1173 2.88 35.71 -18.24
N GLY A 1174 3.03 34.66 -19.05
CA GLY A 1174 4.32 34.18 -19.57
C GLY A 1174 5.00 33.13 -18.69
N TRP A 1175 4.28 32.49 -17.76
CA TRP A 1175 4.80 31.41 -16.91
C TRP A 1175 4.81 30.06 -17.63
N ASN A 1176 5.59 29.98 -18.72
CA ASN A 1176 5.63 28.83 -19.63
C ASN A 1176 6.02 27.51 -18.94
N HIS A 1177 6.84 27.54 -17.88
CA HIS A 1177 7.19 26.36 -17.11
C HIS A 1177 6.00 25.77 -16.36
N ILE A 1178 5.10 26.62 -15.83
CA ILE A 1178 3.87 26.20 -15.15
C ILE A 1178 2.84 25.70 -16.18
N VAL A 1179 2.71 26.39 -17.32
CA VAL A 1179 1.86 25.95 -18.45
C VAL A 1179 2.24 24.53 -18.88
N ARG A 1180 3.54 24.29 -19.13
CA ARG A 1180 4.03 22.95 -19.48
C ARG A 1180 3.71 21.93 -18.41
N TYR A 1181 4.03 22.24 -17.15
CA TYR A 1181 3.79 21.36 -16.00
C TYR A 1181 2.32 20.95 -15.89
N MET A 1182 1.39 21.91 -15.92
CA MET A 1182 -0.04 21.63 -15.82
C MET A 1182 -0.57 20.86 -17.03
N THR A 1183 -0.14 21.22 -18.24
CA THR A 1183 -0.55 20.55 -19.48
C THR A 1183 -0.12 19.07 -19.49
N SER A 1184 1.11 18.78 -19.05
CA SER A 1184 1.60 17.39 -18.98
C SER A 1184 0.85 16.52 -17.95
N MET A 1185 0.24 17.13 -16.93
CA MET A 1185 -0.52 16.41 -15.91
C MET A 1185 -1.95 16.07 -16.32
N LEU A 1186 -2.55 16.83 -17.25
CA LEU A 1186 -3.97 16.69 -17.62
C LEU A 1186 -4.39 15.24 -17.95
N PRO A 1187 -3.64 14.46 -18.77
CA PRO A 1187 -4.05 13.10 -19.12
C PRO A 1187 -4.05 12.15 -17.91
N SER A 1188 -3.15 12.39 -16.96
CA SER A 1188 -3.05 11.58 -15.74
C SER A 1188 -4.09 11.98 -14.69
N LYS A 1189 -4.48 13.26 -14.65
CA LYS A 1189 -5.45 13.81 -13.71
C LYS A 1189 -6.91 13.59 -14.14
N TYR A 1190 -7.16 13.52 -15.45
CA TYR A 1190 -8.49 13.30 -16.03
C TYR A 1190 -8.49 12.13 -17.02
N PRO A 1191 -8.23 10.89 -16.55
CA PRO A 1191 -8.25 9.72 -17.41
C PRO A 1191 -9.67 9.43 -17.91
N THR A 1192 -9.78 8.87 -19.12
CA THR A 1192 -11.08 8.48 -19.71
C THR A 1192 -11.75 7.36 -18.91
N ASP A 1193 -10.95 6.38 -18.47
CA ASP A 1193 -11.42 5.18 -17.78
C ASP A 1193 -10.63 4.85 -16.52
N TYR A 1194 -11.24 4.04 -15.66
CA TYR A 1194 -10.58 3.49 -14.49
C TYR A 1194 -9.42 2.59 -14.93
N ARG A 1195 -8.27 2.76 -14.28
CA ARG A 1195 -7.12 1.86 -14.45
C ARG A 1195 -7.51 0.41 -14.20
N SER A 1196 -7.03 -0.51 -15.04
CA SER A 1196 -7.29 -1.94 -14.88
C SER A 1196 -6.54 -2.60 -13.71
N PHE A 1197 -7.05 -3.75 -13.27
CA PHE A 1197 -6.41 -4.62 -12.27
C PHE A 1197 -5.16 -5.34 -12.78
#